data_AF-A0A349BWB4-F1
#
_entry.id   AF-A0A349BWB4-F1
#
_cell.length_a   1.000
_cell.length_b   1.000
_cell.length_c   1.000
_cell.angle_alpha   90.00
_cell.angle_beta   90.00
_cell.angle_gamma   90.00
#
_symmetry.space_group_name_H-M   'P 1'
#
loop_
_entity.id
_entity.type
_entity.pdbx_description
1 polymer ?
#
loop_
_entity_poly.entity_id
_entity_poly.type
_entity_poly.pdbx_seq_one_letter_code
_entity_poly.pdbx_strand_id
1 'polypeptide(L)'
;MANATLAEAFIQLQEMDSAATYIQKAAMFEPKRKNKARYLFITGQLLEAQEKPDSARGIYQQIGALKRKAPRNLLIQAKVKETLLAHSLDFDERIDELKQLLKNYENEPFEHRIERALAKVYLEEGEDSLALTAFDRSLGSSFLDFYTEIQNYQDLSSYYFEKGDYLKTGEYLDRMLPFFDEETSRYRRLKRERENLSEVILYEKTVKETDSILALIAMSDSERIDFFTAVIEEKQNQAKKELDATSEKKRFQLLNKQEASFYFYNPQLVIQGKQNYLSKWGNRPNIDNWRSSLAIENINQSVTENTKETTQTSAPFIDTPESYLSAIPKSVEAQDSIQKLNHNAYLQLGMIYKEKFKNFGLAKRRLEHLLNEEIAPEVKVQALYHLFRMYDEEKAPLAERYKKQLLEGFPETPFARLISDPENFDNAQFVTPEALYAKTLKLYQNQEFTQCLASIESLLILASGSRIEPKTALLKAHIIGRLQGVEAWKNALEEVAANYSAVEEGLKAKEVLEEIETFDDLKETGVVYKNYKWIFPFGSDENERSLAFFENLKKALSTTKQNWSVSIDPFDDTHTFVVVHGIRDLEETRNGMENQRIMALIKENKENFVALASQYRTLIKNKNWKNFQDERNRY
;
A
#
# COMPACT_ATOMS: atom_id res chain seq x y z
N MET A 1 38.10 -28.52 27.54
CA MET A 1 37.26 -27.50 28.22
C MET A 1 37.83 -26.11 28.08
N ALA A 2 39.04 -25.81 28.58
CA ALA A 2 39.66 -24.47 28.47
C ALA A 2 39.66 -23.88 27.05
N ASN A 3 40.05 -24.66 26.03
CA ASN A 3 40.02 -24.21 24.63
C ASN A 3 38.60 -23.88 24.11
N ALA A 4 37.57 -24.60 24.55
CA ALA A 4 36.19 -24.33 24.14
C ALA A 4 35.66 -23.04 24.79
N THR A 5 36.01 -22.80 26.05
CA THR A 5 35.68 -21.55 26.77
C THR A 5 36.40 -20.35 26.15
N LEU A 6 37.67 -20.50 25.76
CA LEU A 6 38.39 -19.45 25.03
C LEU A 6 37.73 -19.15 23.68
N ALA A 7 37.32 -20.19 22.94
CA ALA A 7 36.61 -19.99 21.68
C ALA A 7 35.29 -19.23 21.87
N GLU A 8 34.52 -19.55 22.91
CA GLU A 8 33.29 -18.81 23.25
C GLU A 8 33.56 -17.33 23.56
N ALA A 9 34.61 -17.03 24.34
CA ALA A 9 35.02 -15.66 24.61
C ALA A 9 35.39 -14.90 23.33
N PHE A 10 36.14 -15.54 22.42
CA PHE A 10 36.48 -14.92 21.14
C PHE A 10 35.26 -14.70 20.23
N ILE A 11 34.26 -15.59 20.25
CA ILE A 11 32.98 -15.36 19.53
C ILE A 11 32.28 -14.11 20.06
N GLN A 12 32.25 -13.93 21.38
CA GLN A 12 31.63 -12.74 22.00
C GLN A 12 32.41 -11.45 21.68
N LEU A 13 33.73 -11.53 21.55
CA LEU A 13 34.59 -10.43 21.11
C LEU A 13 34.60 -10.21 19.59
N GLN A 14 33.84 -11.01 18.83
CA GLN A 14 33.80 -11.01 17.37
C GLN A 14 35.14 -11.37 16.68
N GLU A 15 36.08 -11.98 17.40
CA GLU A 15 37.36 -12.46 16.86
C GLU A 15 37.23 -13.88 16.28
N MET A 16 36.61 -13.99 15.11
CA MET A 16 36.21 -15.28 14.54
C MET A 16 37.41 -16.20 14.22
N ASP A 17 38.55 -15.66 13.76
CA ASP A 17 39.75 -16.45 13.45
C ASP A 17 40.33 -17.14 14.70
N SER A 18 40.44 -16.38 15.80
CA SER A 18 40.85 -16.89 17.10
C SER A 18 39.86 -17.96 17.58
N ALA A 19 38.55 -17.66 17.53
CA ALA A 19 37.51 -18.61 17.91
C ALA A 19 37.63 -19.94 17.15
N ALA A 20 37.77 -19.91 15.83
CA ALA A 20 37.92 -21.09 14.97
C ALA A 20 39.13 -21.93 15.37
N THR A 21 40.27 -21.27 15.63
CA THR A 21 41.51 -21.94 16.03
C THR A 21 41.35 -22.66 17.37
N TYR A 22 40.77 -21.99 18.38
CA TYR A 22 40.62 -22.57 19.72
C TYR A 22 39.56 -23.68 19.77
N ILE A 23 38.44 -23.53 19.04
CA ILE A 23 37.42 -24.60 19.01
C ILE A 23 37.93 -25.83 18.25
N GLN A 24 38.73 -25.65 17.21
CA GLN A 24 39.37 -26.76 16.50
C GLN A 24 40.36 -27.50 17.42
N LYS A 25 41.19 -26.77 18.18
CA LYS A 25 42.04 -27.37 19.22
C LYS A 25 41.22 -28.12 20.26
N ALA A 26 40.06 -27.59 20.69
CA ALA A 26 39.16 -28.29 21.59
C ALA A 26 38.66 -29.62 20.99
N ALA A 27 38.32 -29.65 19.70
CA ALA A 27 37.92 -30.87 19.00
C ALA A 27 39.04 -31.93 18.90
N MET A 28 40.30 -31.50 18.76
CA MET A 28 41.45 -32.41 18.69
C MET A 28 41.64 -33.19 20.00
N PHE A 29 41.54 -32.50 21.14
CA PHE A 29 41.79 -33.07 22.46
C PHE A 29 40.55 -33.65 23.15
N GLU A 30 39.36 -33.59 22.54
CA GLU A 30 38.13 -34.08 23.16
C GLU A 30 37.98 -35.62 23.02
N PRO A 31 37.98 -36.38 24.14
CA PRO A 31 37.86 -37.84 24.10
C PRO A 31 36.43 -38.30 23.74
N LYS A 32 35.38 -37.56 24.13
CA LYS A 32 34.00 -37.95 23.88
C LYS A 32 33.60 -37.60 22.45
N ARG A 33 33.34 -38.62 21.63
CA ARG A 33 32.99 -38.46 20.20
C ARG A 33 31.78 -37.55 19.97
N LYS A 34 30.80 -37.57 20.88
CA LYS A 34 29.65 -36.64 20.89
C LYS A 34 30.08 -35.17 20.94
N ASN A 35 30.95 -34.83 21.90
CA ASN A 35 31.44 -33.46 22.08
C ASN A 35 32.39 -33.07 20.94
N LYS A 36 33.25 -34.00 20.51
CA LYS A 36 34.14 -33.80 19.36
C LYS A 36 33.37 -33.43 18.10
N ALA A 37 32.29 -34.15 17.78
CA ALA A 37 31.43 -33.83 16.64
C ALA A 37 30.83 -32.42 16.75
N ARG A 38 30.40 -32.01 17.96
CA ARG A 38 29.88 -30.66 18.21
C ARG A 38 30.94 -29.58 17.99
N TYR A 39 32.16 -29.78 18.50
CA TYR A 39 33.26 -28.82 18.33
C TYR A 39 33.70 -28.71 16.86
N LEU A 40 33.79 -29.84 16.15
CA LEU A 40 34.04 -29.83 14.71
C LEU A 40 32.92 -29.08 13.97
N PHE A 41 31.66 -29.30 14.32
CA PHE A 41 30.54 -28.62 13.66
C PHE A 41 30.63 -27.10 13.83
N ILE A 42 30.91 -26.62 15.06
CA ILE A 42 31.13 -25.20 15.34
C ILE A 42 32.36 -24.66 14.58
N THR A 43 33.43 -25.45 14.49
CA THR A 43 34.62 -25.09 13.69
C THR A 43 34.24 -24.85 12.23
N GLY A 44 33.44 -25.74 11.63
CA GLY A 44 32.95 -25.60 10.26
C GLY A 44 32.12 -24.33 10.07
N GLN A 45 31.20 -24.03 10.99
CA GLN A 45 30.37 -22.82 10.93
C GLN A 45 31.19 -21.53 10.99
N LEU A 46 32.23 -21.49 11.84
CA LEU A 46 33.12 -20.33 11.93
C LEU A 46 33.96 -20.15 10.66
N LEU A 47 34.41 -21.25 10.04
CA LEU A 47 35.13 -21.20 8.77
C LEU A 47 34.22 -20.76 7.60
N GLU A 48 32.95 -21.17 7.57
CA GLU A 48 31.96 -20.64 6.62
C GLU A 48 31.78 -19.13 6.80
N ALA A 49 31.66 -18.65 8.04
CA ALA A 49 31.53 -17.22 8.35
C ALA A 49 32.78 -16.40 7.98
N GLN A 50 33.93 -17.04 7.80
CA GLN A 50 35.18 -16.44 7.31
C GLN A 50 35.37 -16.60 5.79
N GLU A 51 34.34 -17.06 5.07
CA GLU A 51 34.40 -17.28 3.62
C GLU A 51 35.48 -18.30 3.21
N LYS A 52 35.72 -19.33 4.04
CA LYS A 52 36.68 -20.44 3.79
C LYS A 52 35.94 -21.78 3.54
N PRO A 53 35.21 -21.92 2.41
CA PRO A 53 34.32 -23.06 2.16
C PRO A 53 35.05 -24.41 2.08
N ASP A 54 36.20 -24.49 1.42
CA ASP A 54 36.97 -25.74 1.30
C ASP A 54 37.46 -26.25 2.66
N SER A 55 37.93 -25.33 3.51
CA SER A 55 38.36 -25.66 4.87
C SER A 55 37.18 -26.12 5.71
N ALA A 56 36.04 -25.43 5.62
CA ALA A 56 34.81 -25.82 6.32
C ALA A 56 34.32 -27.21 5.87
N ARG A 57 34.31 -27.48 4.56
CA ARG A 57 33.95 -28.79 3.98
C ARG A 57 34.83 -29.90 4.55
N GLY A 58 36.14 -29.70 4.60
CA GLY A 58 37.08 -30.66 5.20
C GLY A 58 36.83 -30.92 6.70
N ILE A 59 36.37 -29.92 7.45
CA ILE A 59 35.94 -30.11 8.85
C ILE A 59 34.65 -30.92 8.94
N TYR A 60 33.66 -30.66 8.09
CA TYR A 60 32.40 -31.42 8.08
C TYR A 60 32.62 -32.90 7.71
N GLN A 61 33.54 -33.18 6.78
CA GLN A 61 33.97 -34.54 6.43
C GLN A 61 34.51 -35.32 7.64
N GLN A 62 35.24 -34.66 8.54
CA GLN A 62 35.73 -35.30 9.77
C GLN A 62 34.60 -35.78 10.68
N ILE A 63 33.43 -35.11 10.65
CA ILE A 63 32.24 -35.56 11.40
C ILE A 63 31.65 -36.81 10.73
N GLY A 64 31.58 -36.82 9.39
CA GLY A 64 31.20 -38.01 8.61
C GLY A 64 32.03 -39.24 8.96
N ALA A 65 33.34 -39.06 9.12
CA ALA A 65 34.27 -40.11 9.51
C ALA A 65 34.02 -40.71 10.91
N LEU A 66 33.29 -40.01 11.80
CA LEU A 66 32.89 -40.53 13.11
C LEU A 66 31.72 -41.54 13.03
N LYS A 67 31.05 -41.65 11.88
CA LYS A 67 29.94 -42.60 11.62
C LYS A 67 28.88 -42.55 12.75
N ARG A 68 28.39 -43.72 13.19
CA ARG A 68 27.38 -43.87 14.26
C ARG A 68 27.80 -43.36 15.65
N LYS A 69 29.07 -42.95 15.85
CA LYS A 69 29.54 -42.38 17.13
C LYS A 69 29.24 -40.88 17.24
N ALA A 70 28.92 -40.22 16.12
CA ALA A 70 28.40 -38.85 16.14
C ALA A 70 26.88 -38.86 16.37
N PRO A 71 26.33 -37.87 17.10
CA PRO A 71 24.89 -37.64 17.17
C PRO A 71 24.31 -37.51 15.76
N ARG A 72 23.18 -38.17 15.50
CA ARG A 72 22.61 -38.26 14.15
C ARG A 72 22.29 -36.89 13.56
N ASN A 73 21.73 -35.99 14.35
CA ASN A 73 21.43 -34.62 13.94
C ASN A 73 22.67 -33.88 13.40
N LEU A 74 23.81 -33.97 14.11
CA LEU A 74 25.07 -33.36 13.69
C LEU A 74 25.65 -34.06 12.47
N LEU A 75 25.55 -35.39 12.39
CA LEU A 75 26.02 -36.15 11.23
C LEU A 75 25.28 -35.75 9.95
N ILE A 76 23.94 -35.65 10.00
CA ILE A 76 23.13 -35.27 8.84
C ILE A 76 23.38 -33.81 8.46
N GLN A 77 23.42 -32.91 9.43
CA GLN A 77 23.70 -31.51 9.14
C GLN A 77 25.11 -31.30 8.59
N ALA A 78 26.11 -32.05 9.06
CA ALA A 78 27.46 -32.02 8.52
C ALA A 78 27.51 -32.52 7.07
N LYS A 79 26.82 -33.62 6.75
CA LYS A 79 26.73 -34.12 5.37
C LYS A 79 26.03 -33.13 4.44
N VAL A 80 24.92 -32.55 4.88
CA VAL A 80 24.23 -31.48 4.15
C VAL A 80 25.18 -30.31 3.87
N LYS A 81 25.92 -29.85 4.89
CA LYS A 81 26.90 -28.76 4.73
C LYS A 81 28.06 -29.15 3.81
N GLU A 82 28.56 -30.37 3.92
CA GLU A 82 29.59 -30.91 3.05
C GLU A 82 29.15 -30.85 1.57
N THR A 83 27.96 -31.34 1.25
CA THR A 83 27.41 -31.34 -0.12
C THR A 83 27.10 -29.93 -0.62
N LEU A 84 26.58 -29.05 0.23
CA LEU A 84 26.32 -27.65 -0.16
C LEU A 84 27.61 -26.91 -0.51
N LEU A 85 28.70 -27.15 0.23
CA LEU A 85 30.02 -26.55 -0.02
C LEU A 85 30.84 -27.27 -1.11
N ALA A 86 30.28 -28.34 -1.70
CA ALA A 86 30.97 -29.15 -2.69
C ALA A 86 30.84 -28.59 -4.12
N HIS A 87 31.22 -27.32 -4.34
CA HIS A 87 31.15 -26.68 -5.65
C HIS A 87 32.02 -27.35 -6.73
N SER A 88 32.92 -28.25 -6.34
CA SER A 88 33.72 -29.06 -7.26
C SER A 88 32.98 -30.29 -7.81
N LEU A 89 31.88 -30.72 -7.18
CA LEU A 89 31.08 -31.85 -7.62
C LEU A 89 30.06 -31.37 -8.65
N ASP A 90 29.69 -32.26 -9.56
CA ASP A 90 28.65 -31.98 -10.52
C ASP A 90 27.28 -31.86 -9.84
N PHE A 91 26.36 -31.13 -10.46
CA PHE A 91 25.01 -30.91 -9.95
C PHE A 91 24.29 -32.23 -9.62
N ASP A 92 24.33 -33.19 -10.56
CA ASP A 92 23.67 -34.50 -10.38
C ASP A 92 24.26 -35.28 -9.19
N GLU A 93 25.57 -35.20 -8.98
CA GLU A 93 26.25 -35.87 -7.86
C GLU A 93 25.78 -35.28 -6.51
N ARG A 94 25.71 -33.95 -6.40
CA ARG A 94 25.23 -33.26 -5.17
C ARG A 94 23.78 -33.64 -4.87
N ILE A 95 22.93 -33.68 -5.90
CA ILE A 95 21.53 -34.08 -5.77
C ILE A 95 21.41 -35.55 -5.34
N ASP A 96 22.19 -36.44 -5.93
CA ASP A 96 22.18 -37.87 -5.59
C ASP A 96 22.64 -38.12 -4.16
N GLU A 97 23.67 -37.42 -3.68
CA GLU A 97 24.11 -37.48 -2.28
C GLU A 97 22.98 -37.12 -1.31
N LEU A 98 22.26 -36.02 -1.57
CA LEU A 98 21.14 -35.58 -0.72
C LEU A 98 19.95 -36.54 -0.80
N LYS A 99 19.59 -37.02 -1.99
CA LYS A 99 18.52 -38.03 -2.17
C LYS A 99 18.86 -39.35 -1.49
N GLN A 100 20.13 -39.75 -1.48
CA GLN A 100 20.57 -40.94 -0.72
C GLN A 100 20.37 -40.75 0.80
N LEU A 101 20.52 -39.53 1.33
CA LEU A 101 20.19 -39.26 2.72
C LEU A 101 18.69 -39.39 2.99
N LEU A 102 17.82 -38.93 2.07
CA LEU A 102 16.37 -39.06 2.21
C LEU A 102 15.89 -40.52 2.18
N LYS A 103 16.54 -41.39 1.39
CA LYS A 103 16.18 -42.82 1.30
C LYS A 103 16.37 -43.58 2.62
N ASN A 104 17.14 -43.05 3.57
CA ASN A 104 17.40 -43.71 4.83
C ASN A 104 16.31 -43.38 5.86
N TYR A 105 15.54 -44.38 6.28
CA TYR A 105 14.47 -44.23 7.29
C TYR A 105 14.94 -43.58 8.60
N GLU A 106 16.17 -43.84 9.05
CA GLU A 106 16.72 -43.21 10.27
C GLU A 106 16.91 -41.67 10.13
N ASN A 107 16.78 -41.13 8.92
CA ASN A 107 16.89 -39.69 8.62
C ASN A 107 15.53 -38.99 8.51
N GLU A 108 14.42 -39.71 8.62
CA GLU A 108 13.06 -39.13 8.57
C GLU A 108 12.91 -37.89 9.49
N PRO A 109 13.44 -37.88 10.75
CA PRO A 109 13.35 -36.69 11.60
C PRO A 109 14.14 -35.46 11.11
N PHE A 110 14.95 -35.59 10.06
CA PHE A 110 15.81 -34.53 9.50
C PHE A 110 15.49 -34.24 8.04
N GLU A 111 14.41 -34.83 7.50
CA GLU A 111 13.97 -34.66 6.11
C GLU A 111 13.88 -33.17 5.73
N HIS A 112 13.27 -32.34 6.58
CA HIS A 112 13.15 -30.90 6.35
C HIS A 112 14.50 -30.22 6.02
N ARG A 113 15.61 -30.61 6.68
CA ARG A 113 16.94 -30.03 6.43
C ARG A 113 17.53 -30.49 5.11
N ILE A 114 17.26 -31.74 4.73
CA ILE A 114 17.79 -32.36 3.51
C ILE A 114 17.01 -31.84 2.30
N GLU A 115 15.68 -31.77 2.38
CA GLU A 115 14.82 -31.17 1.34
C GLU A 115 15.13 -29.68 1.15
N ARG A 116 15.37 -28.93 2.24
CA ARG A 116 15.86 -27.55 2.13
C ARG A 116 17.21 -27.48 1.40
N ALA A 117 18.12 -28.41 1.68
CA ALA A 117 19.41 -28.45 1.00
C ALA A 117 19.26 -28.72 -0.50
N LEU A 118 18.38 -29.66 -0.88
CA LEU A 118 18.03 -29.89 -2.29
C LEU A 118 17.50 -28.61 -2.94
N ALA A 119 16.60 -27.90 -2.26
CA ALA A 119 16.06 -26.63 -2.75
C ALA A 119 17.15 -25.60 -3.04
N LYS A 120 18.15 -25.47 -2.15
CA LYS A 120 19.29 -24.58 -2.36
C LYS A 120 20.15 -24.98 -3.55
N VAL A 121 20.43 -26.27 -3.72
CA VAL A 121 21.20 -26.76 -4.88
C VAL A 121 20.43 -26.50 -6.19
N TYR A 122 19.11 -26.72 -6.21
CA TYR A 122 18.29 -26.40 -7.37
C TYR A 122 18.28 -24.90 -7.68
N LEU A 123 18.20 -24.01 -6.67
CA LEU A 123 18.28 -22.57 -6.89
C LEU A 123 19.64 -22.13 -7.46
N GLU A 124 20.75 -22.72 -6.98
CA GLU A 124 22.10 -22.40 -7.47
C GLU A 124 22.24 -22.68 -8.98
N GLU A 125 21.57 -23.71 -9.50
CA GLU A 125 21.57 -24.06 -10.93
C GLU A 125 20.42 -23.42 -11.73
N GLY A 126 19.56 -22.61 -11.10
CA GLY A 126 18.42 -21.97 -11.78
C GLY A 126 17.21 -22.88 -12.03
N GLU A 127 17.16 -24.05 -11.39
CA GLU A 127 16.03 -24.99 -11.44
C GLU A 127 14.89 -24.56 -10.48
N ASP A 128 14.39 -23.35 -10.68
CA ASP A 128 13.45 -22.65 -9.78
C ASP A 128 12.22 -23.51 -9.41
N SER A 129 11.64 -24.22 -10.38
CA SER A 129 10.45 -25.04 -10.15
C SER A 129 10.76 -26.21 -9.21
N LEU A 130 11.87 -26.91 -9.41
CA LEU A 130 12.29 -28.00 -8.54
C LEU A 130 12.66 -27.48 -7.14
N ALA A 131 13.32 -26.31 -7.07
CA ALA A 131 13.64 -25.66 -5.82
C ALA A 131 12.39 -25.37 -4.98
N LEU A 132 11.37 -24.73 -5.57
CA LEU A 132 10.12 -24.42 -4.88
C LEU A 132 9.42 -25.69 -4.39
N THR A 133 9.37 -26.76 -5.20
CA THR A 133 8.79 -28.03 -4.74
C THR A 133 9.57 -28.66 -3.58
N ALA A 134 10.90 -28.52 -3.55
CA ALA A 134 11.72 -29.03 -2.46
C ALA A 134 11.56 -28.18 -1.18
N PHE A 135 11.40 -26.86 -1.29
CA PHE A 135 11.01 -26.01 -0.17
C PHE A 135 9.63 -26.39 0.39
N ASP A 136 8.65 -26.65 -0.46
CA ASP A 136 7.31 -27.09 -0.04
C ASP A 136 7.37 -28.44 0.69
N ARG A 137 8.18 -29.41 0.21
CA ARG A 137 8.42 -30.67 0.92
C ARG A 137 9.10 -30.44 2.27
N SER A 138 10.07 -29.54 2.33
CA SER A 138 10.75 -29.18 3.57
C SER A 138 9.77 -28.62 4.60
N LEU A 139 8.91 -27.66 4.20
CA LEU A 139 7.85 -27.08 5.03
C LEU A 139 6.73 -28.09 5.35
N GLY A 140 6.50 -29.09 4.51
CA GLY A 140 5.51 -30.15 4.69
C GLY A 140 5.97 -31.33 5.56
N SER A 141 7.24 -31.36 5.99
CA SER A 141 7.79 -32.49 6.74
C SER A 141 7.16 -32.62 8.14
N SER A 142 6.87 -33.86 8.55
CA SER A 142 6.25 -34.18 9.84
C SER A 142 7.09 -33.76 11.06
N PHE A 143 8.39 -33.55 10.87
CA PHE A 143 9.35 -33.20 11.93
C PHE A 143 9.96 -31.81 11.75
N LEU A 144 9.27 -30.90 11.04
CA LEU A 144 9.74 -29.55 10.79
C LEU A 144 10.15 -28.84 12.09
N ASP A 145 11.41 -28.39 12.15
CA ASP A 145 11.89 -27.53 13.23
C ASP A 145 11.77 -26.05 12.88
N PHE A 146 11.56 -25.22 13.90
CA PHE A 146 11.34 -23.78 13.71
C PHE A 146 12.53 -23.06 13.05
N TYR A 147 13.76 -23.55 13.23
CA TYR A 147 14.92 -22.91 12.60
C TYR A 147 14.90 -23.12 11.09
N THR A 148 14.55 -24.32 10.65
CA THR A 148 14.45 -24.66 9.22
C THR A 148 13.24 -23.96 8.60
N GLU A 149 12.13 -23.87 9.33
CA GLU A 149 10.96 -23.12 8.89
C GLU A 149 11.28 -21.63 8.65
N ILE A 150 11.93 -20.97 9.62
CA ILE A 150 12.42 -19.59 9.46
C ILE A 150 13.34 -19.45 8.24
N GLN A 151 14.28 -20.39 8.08
CA GLN A 151 15.23 -20.34 6.97
C GLN A 151 14.56 -20.55 5.61
N ASN A 152 13.54 -21.41 5.52
CA ASN A 152 12.75 -21.59 4.31
C ASN A 152 11.97 -20.32 3.96
N TYR A 153 11.27 -19.72 4.94
CA TYR A 153 10.54 -18.47 4.70
C TYR A 153 11.47 -17.32 4.32
N GLN A 154 12.68 -17.26 4.89
CA GLN A 154 13.68 -16.27 4.51
C GLN A 154 14.15 -16.45 3.07
N ASP A 155 14.47 -17.69 2.66
CA ASP A 155 14.92 -17.99 1.29
C ASP A 155 13.79 -17.74 0.27
N LEU A 156 12.56 -18.19 0.57
CA LEU A 156 11.39 -17.98 -0.28
C LEU A 156 11.02 -16.50 -0.42
N SER A 157 11.04 -15.75 0.69
CA SER A 157 10.80 -14.30 0.67
C SER A 157 11.82 -13.59 -0.22
N SER A 158 13.11 -13.93 -0.07
CA SER A 158 14.19 -13.35 -0.89
C SER A 158 14.02 -13.69 -2.36
N TYR A 159 13.73 -14.96 -2.67
CA TYR A 159 13.48 -15.43 -4.04
C TYR A 159 12.32 -14.67 -4.70
N TYR A 160 11.17 -14.57 -4.03
CA TYR A 160 10.01 -13.88 -4.60
C TYR A 160 10.23 -12.38 -4.73
N PHE A 161 10.99 -11.76 -3.82
CA PHE A 161 11.35 -10.35 -3.94
C PHE A 161 12.21 -10.09 -5.17
N GLU A 162 13.20 -10.95 -5.43
CA GLU A 162 14.07 -10.86 -6.62
C GLU A 162 13.29 -11.07 -7.92
N LYS A 163 12.34 -12.00 -7.94
CA LYS A 163 11.42 -12.19 -9.08
C LYS A 163 10.38 -11.07 -9.22
N GLY A 164 10.28 -10.17 -8.24
CA GLY A 164 9.32 -9.07 -8.20
C GLY A 164 7.88 -9.49 -7.87
N ASP A 165 7.70 -10.68 -7.26
CA ASP A 165 6.43 -11.13 -6.68
C ASP A 165 6.33 -10.63 -5.23
N TYR A 166 6.02 -9.34 -5.09
CA TYR A 166 5.94 -8.66 -3.80
C TYR A 166 4.77 -9.14 -2.93
N LEU A 167 3.72 -9.70 -3.55
CA LEU A 167 2.60 -10.33 -2.83
C LEU A 167 3.09 -11.53 -2.03
N LYS A 168 3.72 -12.51 -2.71
CA LYS A 168 4.26 -13.68 -2.02
C LYS A 168 5.37 -13.32 -1.05
N THR A 169 6.21 -12.34 -1.40
CA THR A 169 7.22 -11.82 -0.46
C THR A 169 6.57 -11.38 0.86
N GLY A 170 5.51 -10.57 0.78
CA GLY A 170 4.75 -10.13 1.94
C GLY A 170 4.16 -11.29 2.75
N GLU A 171 3.59 -12.29 2.07
CA GLU A 171 3.02 -13.48 2.72
C GLU A 171 4.07 -14.28 3.53
N TYR A 172 5.27 -14.49 2.98
CA TYR A 172 6.34 -15.18 3.69
C TYR A 172 6.93 -14.35 4.84
N LEU A 173 7.02 -13.02 4.68
CA LEU A 173 7.40 -12.13 5.79
C LEU A 173 6.37 -12.18 6.92
N ASP A 174 5.07 -12.18 6.59
CA ASP A 174 3.97 -12.28 7.56
C ASP A 174 4.02 -13.61 8.33
N ARG A 175 4.35 -14.72 7.65
CA ARG A 175 4.55 -16.03 8.31
C ARG A 175 5.81 -16.09 9.16
N MET A 176 6.84 -15.32 8.83
CA MET A 176 8.12 -15.32 9.53
C MET A 176 8.13 -14.41 10.78
N LEU A 177 7.36 -13.32 10.79
CA LEU A 177 7.31 -12.36 11.91
C LEU A 177 7.01 -12.99 13.29
N PRO A 178 6.05 -13.93 13.44
CA PRO A 178 5.70 -14.54 14.73
C PRO A 178 6.82 -15.34 15.39
N PHE A 179 7.89 -15.67 14.65
CA PHE A 179 9.05 -16.39 15.21
C PHE A 179 10.01 -15.49 16.00
N PHE A 180 9.82 -14.17 15.98
CA PHE A 180 10.72 -13.21 16.62
C PHE A 180 9.99 -12.38 17.66
N ASP A 181 10.66 -12.13 18.78
CA ASP A 181 10.21 -11.20 19.82
C ASP A 181 10.22 -9.77 19.27
N GLU A 182 9.13 -9.03 19.52
CA GLU A 182 8.86 -7.69 18.98
C GLU A 182 9.92 -6.66 19.37
N GLU A 183 10.56 -6.84 20.53
CA GLU A 183 11.60 -5.94 21.04
C GLU A 183 12.93 -6.07 20.28
N THR A 184 13.12 -7.19 19.59
CA THR A 184 14.38 -7.49 18.90
C THR A 184 14.59 -6.59 17.68
N SER A 185 15.86 -6.25 17.41
CA SER A 185 16.22 -5.52 16.18
C SER A 185 15.83 -6.31 14.91
N ARG A 186 15.84 -7.65 14.98
CA ARG A 186 15.46 -8.51 13.86
C ARG A 186 13.97 -8.39 13.52
N TYR A 187 13.08 -8.45 14.52
CA TYR A 187 11.64 -8.24 14.29
C TYR A 187 11.38 -6.85 13.70
N ARG A 188 11.94 -5.79 14.28
CA ARG A 188 11.77 -4.41 13.77
C ARG A 188 12.29 -4.21 12.35
N ARG A 189 13.28 -4.99 11.91
CA ARG A 189 13.76 -4.97 10.52
C ARG A 189 12.76 -5.64 9.59
N LEU A 190 12.34 -6.87 9.91
CA LEU A 190 11.37 -7.64 9.12
C LEU A 190 10.02 -6.93 9.02
N LYS A 191 9.56 -6.31 10.12
CA LYS A 191 8.30 -5.55 10.14
C LYS A 191 8.37 -4.37 9.18
N ARG A 192 9.46 -3.60 9.20
CA ARG A 192 9.67 -2.48 8.25
C ARG A 192 9.77 -2.96 6.81
N GLU A 193 10.47 -4.07 6.56
CA GLU A 193 10.51 -4.68 5.22
C GLU A 193 9.11 -5.04 4.74
N ARG A 194 8.29 -5.64 5.61
CA ARG A 194 6.90 -5.98 5.30
C ARG A 194 6.00 -4.77 5.08
N GLU A 195 6.10 -3.75 5.93
CA GLU A 195 5.34 -2.49 5.81
C GLU A 195 5.71 -1.73 4.53
N ASN A 196 6.98 -1.78 4.12
CA ASN A 196 7.41 -1.22 2.85
C ASN A 196 6.74 -1.89 1.63
N LEU A 197 6.25 -3.12 1.76
CA LEU A 197 5.52 -3.82 0.69
C LEU A 197 4.01 -3.54 0.71
N SER A 198 3.44 -2.92 1.75
CA SER A 198 1.98 -2.81 1.91
C SER A 198 1.28 -2.14 0.74
N GLU A 199 1.85 -1.06 0.24
CA GLU A 199 1.33 -0.27 -0.89
C GLU A 199 1.31 -1.07 -2.20
N VAL A 200 2.43 -1.71 -2.56
CA VAL A 200 2.50 -2.54 -3.78
C VAL A 200 1.59 -3.76 -3.69
N ILE A 201 1.49 -4.38 -2.50
CA ILE A 201 0.62 -5.53 -2.26
C ILE A 201 -0.84 -5.14 -2.45
N LEU A 202 -1.24 -3.97 -1.95
CA LEU A 202 -2.60 -3.47 -2.11
C LEU A 202 -2.93 -3.31 -3.60
N TYR A 203 -2.13 -2.57 -4.36
CA TYR A 203 -2.41 -2.34 -5.77
C TYR A 203 -2.30 -3.61 -6.62
N GLU A 204 -1.39 -4.54 -6.32
CA GLU A 204 -1.34 -5.85 -6.99
C GLU A 204 -2.61 -6.67 -6.73
N LYS A 205 -3.15 -6.63 -5.51
CA LYS A 205 -4.45 -7.24 -5.21
C LYS A 205 -5.59 -6.55 -5.95
N THR A 206 -5.62 -5.22 -5.95
CA THR A 206 -6.63 -4.43 -6.67
C THR A 206 -6.62 -4.75 -8.16
N VAL A 207 -5.45 -4.77 -8.80
CA VAL A 207 -5.32 -5.18 -10.21
C VAL A 207 -5.82 -6.60 -10.42
N LYS A 208 -5.37 -7.57 -9.61
CA LYS A 208 -5.81 -8.97 -9.73
C LYS A 208 -7.32 -9.12 -9.60
N GLU A 209 -7.93 -8.45 -8.63
CA GLU A 209 -9.38 -8.50 -8.39
C GLU A 209 -10.15 -7.82 -9.53
N THR A 210 -9.75 -6.61 -9.91
CA THR A 210 -10.43 -5.85 -10.97
C THR A 210 -10.24 -6.48 -12.35
N ASP A 211 -9.06 -7.00 -12.69
CA ASP A 211 -8.83 -7.75 -13.94
C ASP A 211 -9.73 -8.99 -13.99
N SER A 212 -9.86 -9.71 -12.87
CA SER A 212 -10.74 -10.88 -12.79
C SER A 212 -12.21 -10.49 -13.01
N ILE A 213 -12.66 -9.38 -12.40
CA ILE A 213 -14.03 -8.89 -12.55
C ILE A 213 -14.28 -8.42 -13.99
N LEU A 214 -13.37 -7.63 -14.58
CA LEU A 214 -13.48 -7.13 -15.94
C LEU A 214 -13.44 -8.27 -16.97
N ALA A 215 -12.60 -9.28 -16.76
CA ALA A 215 -12.58 -10.48 -17.57
C ALA A 215 -13.92 -11.23 -17.52
N LEU A 216 -14.53 -11.37 -16.33
CA LEU A 216 -15.86 -11.98 -16.20
C LEU A 216 -16.94 -11.15 -16.90
N ILE A 217 -16.85 -9.82 -16.87
CA ILE A 217 -17.80 -8.93 -17.53
C ILE A 217 -17.68 -9.04 -19.06
N ALA A 218 -16.46 -9.21 -19.57
CA ALA A 218 -16.20 -9.39 -21.00
C ALA A 218 -16.67 -10.75 -21.54
N MET A 219 -16.87 -11.76 -20.68
CA MET A 219 -17.38 -13.07 -21.06
C MET A 219 -18.87 -13.05 -21.43
N SER A 220 -19.24 -13.88 -22.40
CA SER A 220 -20.64 -14.18 -22.71
C SER A 220 -21.35 -14.84 -21.53
N ASP A 221 -22.70 -14.80 -21.53
CA ASP A 221 -23.48 -15.42 -20.45
C ASP A 221 -23.21 -16.93 -20.30
N SER A 222 -23.02 -17.65 -21.42
CA SER A 222 -22.66 -19.07 -21.39
C SER A 222 -21.28 -19.32 -20.81
N GLU A 223 -20.28 -18.53 -21.20
CA GLU A 223 -18.91 -18.66 -20.69
C GLU A 223 -18.84 -18.40 -19.18
N ARG A 224 -19.62 -17.43 -18.68
CA ARG A 224 -19.69 -17.16 -17.23
C ARG A 224 -20.32 -18.33 -16.46
N ILE A 225 -21.37 -18.96 -17.00
CA ILE A 225 -21.99 -20.14 -16.38
C ILE A 225 -20.98 -21.28 -16.30
N ASP A 226 -20.28 -21.56 -17.40
CA ASP A 226 -19.28 -22.62 -17.47
C ASP A 226 -18.12 -22.34 -16.50
N PHE A 227 -17.66 -21.09 -16.42
CA PHE A 227 -16.63 -20.66 -15.48
C PHE A 227 -17.03 -20.93 -14.03
N PHE A 228 -18.19 -20.45 -13.58
CA PHE A 228 -18.61 -20.66 -12.19
C PHE A 228 -18.95 -22.11 -11.89
N THR A 229 -19.44 -22.86 -12.87
CA THR A 229 -19.64 -24.31 -12.74
C THR A 229 -18.30 -25.01 -12.48
N ALA A 230 -17.27 -24.69 -13.27
CA ALA A 230 -15.92 -25.22 -13.08
C ALA A 230 -15.32 -24.83 -11.73
N VAL A 231 -15.51 -23.58 -11.28
CA VAL A 231 -15.05 -23.12 -9.95
C VAL A 231 -15.71 -23.91 -8.81
N ILE A 232 -17.02 -24.15 -8.91
CA ILE A 232 -17.75 -24.95 -7.92
C ILE A 232 -17.25 -26.40 -7.93
N GLU A 233 -17.07 -27.00 -9.10
CA GLU A 233 -16.51 -28.36 -9.23
C GLU A 233 -15.09 -28.46 -8.69
N GLU A 234 -14.24 -27.45 -8.92
CA GLU A 234 -12.88 -27.42 -8.38
C GLU A 234 -12.90 -27.36 -6.85
N LYS A 235 -13.70 -26.47 -6.26
CA LYS A 235 -13.90 -26.40 -4.79
C LYS A 235 -14.34 -27.76 -4.24
N GLN A 236 -15.24 -28.46 -4.93
CA GLN A 236 -15.68 -29.80 -4.53
C GLN A 236 -14.55 -30.83 -4.60
N ASN A 237 -13.73 -30.78 -5.65
CA ASN A 237 -12.61 -31.71 -5.83
C ASN A 237 -11.48 -31.46 -4.82
N GLN A 238 -11.18 -30.20 -4.50
CA GLN A 238 -10.21 -29.84 -3.47
C GLN A 238 -10.65 -30.36 -2.09
N ALA A 239 -11.91 -30.12 -1.71
CA ALA A 239 -12.46 -30.61 -0.45
C ALA A 239 -12.40 -32.15 -0.34
N LYS A 240 -12.66 -32.87 -1.45
CA LYS A 240 -12.50 -34.35 -1.50
C LYS A 240 -11.04 -34.76 -1.31
N LYS A 241 -10.10 -34.12 -2.00
CA LYS A 241 -8.65 -34.44 -1.89
C LYS A 241 -8.11 -34.20 -0.48
N GLU A 242 -8.47 -33.08 0.16
CA GLU A 242 -8.09 -32.79 1.55
C GLU A 242 -8.61 -33.87 2.51
N LEU A 243 -9.83 -34.34 2.26
CA LEU A 243 -10.46 -35.39 3.03
C LEU A 243 -9.78 -36.74 2.82
N ASP A 244 -9.45 -37.09 1.58
CA ASP A 244 -8.73 -38.32 1.27
C ASP A 244 -7.35 -38.32 1.93
N ALA A 245 -6.60 -37.20 1.86
CA ALA A 245 -5.32 -37.02 2.53
C ALA A 245 -5.41 -37.12 4.08
N THR A 246 -6.47 -36.58 4.69
CA THR A 246 -6.71 -36.76 6.13
C THR A 246 -7.20 -38.17 6.48
N SER A 247 -7.93 -38.83 5.59
CA SER A 247 -8.41 -40.20 5.78
C SER A 247 -7.28 -41.22 5.66
N GLU A 248 -6.32 -41.01 4.76
CA GLU A 248 -5.11 -41.83 4.66
C GLU A 248 -4.26 -41.70 5.93
N LYS A 249 -4.04 -40.47 6.42
CA LYS A 249 -3.36 -40.22 7.71
C LYS A 249 -4.07 -40.90 8.90
N LYS A 250 -5.41 -40.97 8.90
CA LYS A 250 -6.21 -41.64 9.96
C LYS A 250 -6.37 -43.15 9.77
N ARG A 251 -6.30 -43.68 8.54
CA ARG A 251 -6.34 -45.13 8.24
C ARG A 251 -5.16 -45.86 8.88
N PHE A 252 -4.00 -45.21 9.01
CA PHE A 252 -2.86 -45.76 9.77
C PHE A 252 -3.08 -45.80 11.29
N GLN A 253 -4.07 -45.07 11.83
CA GLN A 253 -4.37 -45.02 13.27
C GLN A 253 -5.55 -45.91 13.69
N LEU A 254 -6.39 -46.36 12.75
CA LEU A 254 -7.67 -47.02 13.05
C LEU A 254 -7.85 -48.30 12.21
N LEU A 255 -7.04 -49.32 12.46
CA LEU A 255 -7.24 -50.66 11.86
C LEU A 255 -8.32 -51.50 12.58
N ASN A 256 -9.06 -50.96 13.56
CA ASN A 256 -10.04 -51.71 14.33
C ASN A 256 -11.29 -50.88 14.68
N LYS A 257 -12.26 -50.84 13.76
CA LYS A 257 -13.71 -50.94 14.05
C LYS A 257 -14.51 -50.72 12.77
N GLN A 258 -15.02 -51.82 12.22
CA GLN A 258 -16.12 -51.78 11.25
C GLN A 258 -17.39 -52.03 12.03
N GLU A 259 -18.20 -50.99 12.24
CA GLU A 259 -19.62 -51.13 12.58
C GLU A 259 -20.39 -49.90 12.09
N ALA A 260 -21.63 -50.15 11.66
CA ALA A 260 -22.49 -49.24 10.90
C ALA A 260 -22.49 -47.80 11.46
N SER A 261 -21.77 -46.93 10.78
CA SER A 261 -21.43 -45.60 11.30
C SER A 261 -22.47 -44.58 10.86
N PHE A 262 -23.12 -43.96 11.85
CA PHE A 262 -23.99 -42.78 11.75
C PHE A 262 -23.50 -41.76 10.70
N TYR A 263 -24.40 -41.11 9.96
CA TYR A 263 -24.11 -40.24 8.80
C TYR A 263 -22.91 -39.29 8.99
N PHE A 264 -22.77 -38.66 10.17
CA PHE A 264 -21.69 -37.72 10.47
C PHE A 264 -20.30 -38.35 10.68
N TYR A 265 -20.22 -39.68 10.75
CA TYR A 265 -18.98 -40.43 10.84
C TYR A 265 -18.45 -40.90 9.49
N ASN A 266 -19.22 -40.69 8.41
CA ASN A 266 -18.71 -40.84 7.06
C ASN A 266 -18.29 -39.46 6.53
N PRO A 267 -16.98 -39.16 6.47
CA PRO A 267 -16.53 -37.81 6.17
C PRO A 267 -16.86 -37.39 4.71
N GLN A 268 -16.95 -38.34 3.77
CA GLN A 268 -17.42 -38.09 2.40
C GLN A 268 -18.89 -37.64 2.39
N LEU A 269 -19.76 -38.31 3.17
CA LEU A 269 -21.17 -37.90 3.31
C LEU A 269 -21.31 -36.55 4.00
N VAL A 270 -20.45 -36.22 4.96
CA VAL A 270 -20.43 -34.90 5.62
C VAL A 270 -20.07 -33.79 4.64
N ILE A 271 -19.05 -33.98 3.78
CA ILE A 271 -18.72 -33.01 2.73
C ILE A 271 -19.91 -32.83 1.79
N GLN A 272 -20.48 -33.92 1.28
CA GLN A 272 -21.65 -33.85 0.40
C GLN A 272 -22.83 -33.14 1.09
N GLY A 273 -23.05 -33.39 2.38
CA GLY A 273 -24.05 -32.70 3.21
C GLY A 273 -23.81 -31.21 3.32
N LYS A 274 -22.56 -30.79 3.58
CA LYS A 274 -22.17 -29.37 3.61
C LYS A 274 -22.42 -28.69 2.25
N GLN A 275 -22.10 -29.36 1.14
CA GLN A 275 -22.33 -28.81 -0.20
C GLN A 275 -23.82 -28.69 -0.53
N ASN A 276 -24.61 -29.73 -0.22
CA ASN A 276 -26.06 -29.68 -0.35
C ASN A 276 -26.69 -28.60 0.55
N TYR A 277 -26.06 -28.31 1.68
CA TYR A 277 -26.49 -27.24 2.57
C TYR A 277 -26.18 -25.85 1.98
N LEU A 278 -24.96 -25.62 1.48
CA LEU A 278 -24.56 -24.34 0.88
C LEU A 278 -25.31 -24.05 -0.42
N SER A 279 -25.66 -25.06 -1.22
CA SER A 279 -26.48 -24.88 -2.43
C SER A 279 -27.96 -24.65 -2.14
N LYS A 280 -28.53 -25.26 -1.09
CA LYS A 280 -29.96 -25.10 -0.75
C LYS A 280 -30.24 -23.90 0.13
N TRP A 281 -29.35 -23.64 1.07
CA TRP A 281 -29.51 -22.61 2.07
C TRP A 281 -28.50 -21.50 1.80
N GLY A 282 -27.23 -21.78 1.59
CA GLY A 282 -26.16 -20.77 1.54
C GLY A 282 -25.49 -20.61 2.90
N ASN A 283 -24.65 -19.59 3.06
CA ASN A 283 -24.01 -19.32 4.35
C ASN A 283 -25.04 -18.89 5.39
N ARG A 284 -25.17 -19.62 6.50
CA ARG A 284 -26.11 -19.30 7.59
C ARG A 284 -25.36 -19.02 8.88
N PRO A 285 -25.70 -17.95 9.61
CA PRO A 285 -25.15 -17.71 10.93
C PRO A 285 -25.61 -18.81 11.89
N ASN A 286 -24.78 -19.11 12.89
CA ASN A 286 -25.07 -20.11 13.90
C ASN A 286 -26.05 -19.55 14.96
N ILE A 287 -27.34 -19.55 14.65
CA ILE A 287 -28.41 -19.00 15.49
C ILE A 287 -29.63 -19.93 15.56
N ASP A 288 -30.44 -19.74 16.59
CA ASP A 288 -31.74 -20.38 16.69
C ASP A 288 -32.65 -19.94 15.54
N ASN A 289 -33.45 -20.86 15.02
CA ASN A 289 -34.32 -20.63 13.84
C ASN A 289 -33.58 -20.16 12.58
N TRP A 290 -32.32 -20.56 12.38
CA TRP A 290 -31.50 -20.21 11.20
C TRP A 290 -32.16 -20.50 9.82
N ARG A 291 -33.22 -21.32 9.79
CA ARG A 291 -34.02 -21.59 8.59
C ARG A 291 -35.01 -20.47 8.23
N SER A 292 -35.34 -19.58 9.16
CA SER A 292 -36.28 -18.48 8.97
C SER A 292 -35.57 -17.21 8.51
N SER A 293 -35.93 -16.68 7.34
CA SER A 293 -35.41 -15.40 6.83
C SER A 293 -35.72 -14.24 7.78
N LEU A 294 -36.90 -14.23 8.41
CA LEU A 294 -37.33 -13.23 9.40
C LEU A 294 -36.46 -13.22 10.67
N ALA A 295 -35.96 -14.38 11.10
CA ALA A 295 -35.08 -14.47 12.27
C ALA A 295 -33.68 -13.91 11.97
N ILE A 296 -33.24 -14.00 10.71
CA ILE A 296 -31.96 -13.44 10.23
C ILE A 296 -32.09 -11.92 10.05
N GLU A 297 -33.21 -11.42 9.51
CA GLU A 297 -33.47 -9.98 9.31
C GLU A 297 -33.54 -9.19 10.62
N ASN A 298 -34.20 -9.72 11.66
CA ASN A 298 -34.33 -9.06 12.97
C ASN A 298 -32.98 -8.89 13.71
N ILE A 299 -32.03 -9.81 13.47
CA ILE A 299 -30.68 -9.71 14.05
C ILE A 299 -29.84 -8.70 13.27
N ASN A 300 -29.93 -8.70 11.94
CA ASN A 300 -29.24 -7.70 11.14
C ASN A 300 -29.68 -6.28 11.55
N GLN A 301 -30.98 -6.03 11.76
CA GLN A 301 -31.48 -4.74 12.26
C GLN A 301 -30.94 -4.33 13.64
N SER A 302 -30.65 -5.27 14.53
CA SER A 302 -30.11 -4.97 15.88
C SER A 302 -28.59 -4.76 15.88
N VAL A 303 -27.88 -5.22 14.85
CA VAL A 303 -26.44 -4.94 14.67
C VAL A 303 -26.21 -3.60 13.95
N THR A 304 -27.13 -3.15 13.08
CA THR A 304 -26.98 -1.89 12.33
C THR A 304 -27.24 -0.62 13.14
N GLU A 305 -27.77 -0.68 14.37
CA GLU A 305 -27.94 0.52 15.22
C GLU A 305 -26.61 1.15 15.68
N ASN A 306 -25.46 0.45 15.53
CA ASN A 306 -24.15 0.94 15.97
C ASN A 306 -23.14 1.28 14.85
N THR A 307 -23.51 1.17 13.57
CA THR A 307 -22.64 1.57 12.45
C THR A 307 -23.49 2.07 11.28
N LYS A 308 -23.38 3.37 10.98
CA LYS A 308 -23.96 3.99 9.78
C LYS A 308 -23.14 3.61 8.54
N GLU A 309 -23.16 2.34 8.16
CA GLU A 309 -22.76 1.92 6.82
C GLU A 309 -23.99 1.34 6.11
N THR A 310 -24.32 1.92 4.96
CA THR A 310 -25.40 1.45 4.09
C THR A 310 -24.95 0.20 3.34
N THR A 311 -24.90 -0.94 4.01
CA THR A 311 -24.88 -2.24 3.32
C THR A 311 -26.31 -2.72 3.12
N GLN A 312 -26.72 -2.80 1.86
CA GLN A 312 -27.97 -3.45 1.45
C GLN A 312 -28.09 -4.83 2.11
N THR A 313 -29.25 -5.11 2.68
CA THR A 313 -29.62 -6.37 3.34
C THR A 313 -29.48 -7.52 2.34
N SER A 314 -28.32 -8.18 2.29
CA SER A 314 -28.10 -9.30 1.38
C SER A 314 -28.69 -10.58 1.97
N ALA A 315 -29.60 -11.21 1.23
CA ALA A 315 -29.93 -12.60 1.45
C ALA A 315 -28.63 -13.43 1.51
N PRO A 316 -28.57 -14.46 2.35
CA PRO A 316 -27.37 -15.27 2.49
C PRO A 316 -26.94 -15.89 1.16
N PHE A 317 -25.68 -15.68 0.78
CA PHE A 317 -25.13 -16.10 -0.51
C PHE A 317 -25.24 -17.62 -0.72
N ILE A 318 -25.79 -18.00 -1.87
CA ILE A 318 -25.99 -19.41 -2.27
C ILE A 318 -24.86 -19.79 -3.23
N ASP A 319 -24.24 -20.96 -3.03
CA ASP A 319 -23.10 -21.41 -3.86
C ASP A 319 -23.59 -22.08 -5.15
N THR A 320 -24.20 -21.30 -6.06
CA THR A 320 -24.65 -21.75 -7.39
C THR A 320 -24.18 -20.79 -8.49
N PRO A 321 -23.99 -21.25 -9.74
CA PRO A 321 -23.57 -20.39 -10.85
C PRO A 321 -24.46 -19.14 -11.00
N GLU A 322 -25.77 -19.29 -10.86
CA GLU A 322 -26.74 -18.19 -11.00
C GLU A 322 -26.57 -17.12 -9.91
N SER A 323 -26.20 -17.54 -8.69
CA SER A 323 -25.93 -16.60 -7.58
C SER A 323 -24.68 -15.77 -7.86
N TYR A 324 -23.60 -16.39 -8.35
CA TYR A 324 -22.40 -15.66 -8.76
C TYR A 324 -22.67 -14.70 -9.92
N LEU A 325 -23.45 -15.11 -10.93
CA LEU A 325 -23.87 -14.25 -12.03
C LEU A 325 -24.67 -13.03 -11.57
N SER A 326 -25.50 -13.19 -10.53
CA SER A 326 -26.29 -12.10 -9.98
C SER A 326 -25.44 -11.05 -9.25
N ALA A 327 -24.26 -11.46 -8.75
CA ALA A 327 -23.31 -10.60 -8.06
C ALA A 327 -22.37 -9.81 -9.00
N ILE A 328 -22.32 -10.14 -10.30
CA ILE A 328 -21.51 -9.40 -11.27
C ILE A 328 -22.12 -8.01 -11.50
N PRO A 329 -21.34 -6.92 -11.41
CA PRO A 329 -21.80 -5.57 -11.71
C PRO A 329 -22.36 -5.43 -13.13
N LYS A 330 -23.63 -5.02 -13.24
CA LYS A 330 -24.36 -4.89 -14.53
C LYS A 330 -24.53 -3.45 -15.01
N SER A 331 -24.44 -2.47 -14.11
CA SER A 331 -24.59 -1.06 -14.49
C SER A 331 -23.30 -0.52 -15.09
N VAL A 332 -23.43 0.29 -16.14
CA VAL A 332 -22.29 0.96 -16.80
C VAL A 332 -21.49 1.78 -15.77
N GLU A 333 -22.16 2.51 -14.89
CA GLU A 333 -21.50 3.29 -13.83
C GLU A 333 -20.61 2.44 -12.90
N ALA A 334 -21.07 1.23 -12.53
CA ALA A 334 -20.27 0.34 -11.69
C ALA A 334 -19.08 -0.25 -12.47
N GLN A 335 -19.26 -0.54 -13.76
CA GLN A 335 -18.19 -1.02 -14.64
C GLN A 335 -17.13 0.06 -14.86
N ASP A 336 -17.54 1.30 -15.15
CA ASP A 336 -16.66 2.45 -15.31
C ASP A 336 -15.88 2.74 -14.02
N SER A 337 -16.53 2.60 -12.86
CA SER A 337 -15.86 2.74 -11.56
C SER A 337 -14.76 1.71 -11.35
N ILE A 338 -15.03 0.43 -11.69
CA ILE A 338 -14.06 -0.65 -11.60
C ILE A 338 -12.90 -0.45 -12.59
N GLN A 339 -13.20 0.00 -13.82
CA GLN A 339 -12.17 0.34 -14.81
C GLN A 339 -11.29 1.49 -14.34
N LYS A 340 -11.88 2.57 -13.80
CA LYS A 340 -11.11 3.69 -13.22
C LYS A 340 -10.19 3.22 -12.09
N LEU A 341 -10.72 2.38 -11.18
CA LEU A 341 -9.93 1.78 -10.10
C LEU A 341 -8.77 0.95 -10.65
N ASN A 342 -9.03 0.10 -11.65
CA ASN A 342 -8.03 -0.73 -12.32
C ASN A 342 -6.93 0.12 -12.97
N HIS A 343 -7.31 1.09 -13.78
CA HIS A 343 -6.40 1.97 -14.51
C HIS A 343 -5.48 2.75 -13.56
N ASN A 344 -6.05 3.28 -12.48
CA ASN A 344 -5.27 3.93 -11.44
C ASN A 344 -4.31 2.93 -10.77
N ALA A 345 -4.77 1.74 -10.39
CA ALA A 345 -3.91 0.74 -9.76
C ALA A 345 -2.73 0.33 -10.67
N TYR A 346 -2.94 0.17 -11.97
CA TYR A 346 -1.88 -0.07 -12.95
C TYR A 346 -0.87 1.08 -13.03
N LEU A 347 -1.36 2.32 -13.05
CA LEU A 347 -0.52 3.52 -13.04
C LEU A 347 0.35 3.55 -11.78
N GLN A 348 -0.26 3.41 -10.60
CA GLN A 348 0.44 3.42 -9.32
C GLN A 348 1.46 2.29 -9.20
N LEU A 349 1.14 1.08 -9.67
CA LEU A 349 2.13 -0.02 -9.72
C LEU A 349 3.32 0.32 -10.60
N GLY A 350 3.08 0.92 -11.77
CA GLY A 350 4.14 1.43 -12.64
C GLY A 350 5.09 2.38 -11.90
N MET A 351 4.52 3.34 -11.15
CA MET A 351 5.29 4.32 -10.39
C MET A 351 6.02 3.70 -9.20
N ILE A 352 5.35 2.84 -8.43
CA ILE A 352 5.95 2.16 -7.29
C ILE A 352 7.12 1.29 -7.73
N TYR A 353 6.98 0.54 -8.83
CA TYR A 353 8.08 -0.27 -9.37
C TYR A 353 9.26 0.58 -9.84
N LYS A 354 9.00 1.71 -10.49
CA LYS A 354 10.03 2.65 -10.93
C LYS A 354 10.77 3.27 -9.74
N GLU A 355 10.05 3.90 -8.82
CA GLU A 355 10.65 4.75 -7.78
C GLU A 355 11.11 3.96 -6.55
N LYS A 356 10.28 3.02 -6.06
CA LYS A 356 10.50 2.33 -4.78
C LYS A 356 11.42 1.12 -4.95
N PHE A 357 11.18 0.33 -5.99
CA PHE A 357 11.89 -0.93 -6.21
C PHE A 357 12.94 -0.86 -7.32
N LYS A 358 12.96 0.22 -8.11
CA LYS A 358 13.84 0.39 -9.28
C LYS A 358 13.75 -0.78 -10.27
N ASN A 359 12.58 -1.41 -10.34
CA ASN A 359 12.30 -2.49 -11.26
C ASN A 359 11.64 -1.92 -12.53
N PHE A 360 12.46 -1.35 -13.40
CA PHE A 360 11.99 -0.71 -14.64
C PHE A 360 11.28 -1.68 -15.58
N GLY A 361 11.66 -2.97 -15.58
CA GLY A 361 11.00 -3.99 -16.40
C GLY A 361 9.54 -4.18 -16.00
N LEU A 362 9.26 -4.35 -14.70
CA LEU A 362 7.89 -4.42 -14.20
C LEU A 362 7.12 -3.12 -14.38
N ALA A 363 7.78 -1.98 -14.12
CA ALA A 363 7.17 -0.66 -14.29
C ALA A 363 6.67 -0.45 -15.73
N LYS A 364 7.52 -0.72 -16.73
CA LYS A 364 7.17 -0.61 -18.14
C LYS A 364 6.02 -1.53 -18.50
N ARG A 365 6.09 -2.80 -18.09
CA ARG A 365 5.02 -3.78 -18.39
C ARG A 365 3.65 -3.33 -17.88
N ARG A 366 3.59 -2.75 -16.66
CA ARG A 366 2.33 -2.25 -16.09
C ARG A 366 1.80 -1.03 -16.84
N LEU A 367 2.67 -0.07 -17.17
CA LEU A 367 2.27 1.14 -17.90
C LEU A 367 1.94 0.86 -19.38
N GLU A 368 2.64 -0.06 -20.03
CA GLU A 368 2.35 -0.49 -21.40
C GLU A 368 1.02 -1.23 -21.49
N HIS A 369 0.72 -2.10 -20.51
CA HIS A 369 -0.59 -2.72 -20.39
C HIS A 369 -1.68 -1.66 -20.32
N LEU A 370 -1.51 -0.67 -19.43
CA LEU A 370 -2.43 0.43 -19.27
C LEU A 370 -2.67 1.23 -20.56
N LEU A 371 -1.63 1.45 -21.38
CA LEU A 371 -1.75 2.16 -22.65
C LEU A 371 -2.47 1.38 -23.76
N ASN A 372 -2.64 0.07 -23.60
CA ASN A 372 -3.41 -0.76 -24.54
C ASN A 372 -4.92 -0.71 -24.26
N GLU A 373 -5.32 -0.17 -23.12
CA GLU A 373 -6.73 -0.02 -22.70
C GLU A 373 -7.31 1.36 -23.05
N GLU A 374 -8.64 1.48 -23.01
CA GLU A 374 -9.33 2.77 -23.13
C GLU A 374 -9.29 3.54 -21.81
N ILE A 375 -8.30 4.42 -21.67
CA ILE A 375 -8.01 5.15 -20.43
C ILE A 375 -8.29 6.65 -20.53
N ALA A 376 -8.52 7.28 -19.37
CA ALA A 376 -8.70 8.73 -19.26
C ALA A 376 -7.46 9.49 -19.74
N PRO A 377 -7.61 10.66 -20.39
CA PRO A 377 -6.49 11.46 -20.91
C PRO A 377 -5.41 11.76 -19.87
N GLU A 378 -5.78 12.07 -18.64
CA GLU A 378 -4.87 12.44 -17.56
C GLU A 378 -3.94 11.26 -17.20
N VAL A 379 -4.51 10.07 -17.07
CA VAL A 379 -3.78 8.82 -16.77
C VAL A 379 -2.86 8.45 -17.93
N LYS A 380 -3.34 8.62 -19.17
CA LYS A 380 -2.57 8.34 -20.39
C LYS A 380 -1.33 9.22 -20.51
N VAL A 381 -1.49 10.51 -20.22
CA VAL A 381 -0.40 11.49 -20.26
C VAL A 381 0.70 11.12 -19.28
N GLN A 382 0.34 10.77 -18.03
CA GLN A 382 1.31 10.32 -17.04
C GLN A 382 2.02 9.04 -17.49
N ALA A 383 1.28 8.01 -17.91
CA ALA A 383 1.87 6.76 -18.37
C ALA A 383 2.85 6.96 -19.53
N LEU A 384 2.49 7.78 -20.53
CA LEU A 384 3.35 8.12 -21.67
C LEU A 384 4.63 8.84 -21.23
N TYR A 385 4.52 9.84 -20.36
CA TYR A 385 5.67 10.58 -19.85
C TYR A 385 6.66 9.66 -19.12
N HIS A 386 6.15 8.84 -18.20
CA HIS A 386 7.00 7.93 -17.42
C HIS A 386 7.63 6.84 -18.27
N LEU A 387 6.90 6.28 -19.24
CA LEU A 387 7.47 5.34 -20.21
C LEU A 387 8.56 6.00 -21.06
N PHE A 388 8.32 7.22 -21.57
CA PHE A 388 9.34 7.99 -22.27
C PHE A 388 10.59 8.15 -21.42
N ARG A 389 10.48 8.63 -20.18
CA ARG A 389 11.64 8.86 -19.29
C ARG A 389 12.43 7.58 -19.03
N MET A 390 11.76 6.47 -18.75
CA MET A 390 12.42 5.18 -18.51
C MET A 390 13.13 4.63 -19.76
N TYR A 391 12.52 4.79 -20.94
CA TYR A 391 13.15 4.35 -22.19
C TYR A 391 14.26 5.30 -22.67
N ASP A 392 14.17 6.59 -22.35
CA ASP A 392 15.19 7.60 -22.67
C ASP A 392 16.47 7.38 -21.85
N GLU A 393 16.33 7.05 -20.56
CA GLU A 393 17.46 6.67 -19.70
C GLU A 393 18.24 5.47 -20.25
N GLU A 394 17.53 4.50 -20.84
CA GLU A 394 18.12 3.34 -21.52
C GLU A 394 18.56 3.60 -22.97
N LYS A 395 18.31 4.80 -23.50
CA LYS A 395 18.56 5.16 -24.91
C LYS A 395 17.85 4.23 -25.91
N ALA A 396 16.67 3.74 -25.54
CA ALA A 396 15.88 2.85 -26.37
C ALA A 396 15.07 3.63 -27.42
N PRO A 397 14.90 3.08 -28.64
CA PRO A 397 14.15 3.76 -29.70
C PRO A 397 12.67 3.97 -29.37
N LEU A 398 12.11 3.19 -28.45
CA LEU A 398 10.73 3.37 -27.98
C LEU A 398 10.52 4.72 -27.26
N ALA A 399 11.57 5.33 -26.70
CA ALA A 399 11.48 6.62 -26.04
C ALA A 399 10.87 7.68 -26.98
N GLU A 400 11.37 7.76 -28.21
CA GLU A 400 10.92 8.76 -29.17
C GLU A 400 9.48 8.50 -29.63
N ARG A 401 9.03 7.23 -29.62
CA ARG A 401 7.63 6.88 -29.90
C ARG A 401 6.70 7.44 -28.83
N TYR A 402 6.98 7.20 -27.56
CA TYR A 402 6.13 7.68 -26.46
C TYR A 402 6.16 9.20 -26.34
N LYS A 403 7.34 9.80 -26.53
CA LYS A 403 7.51 11.25 -26.62
C LYS A 403 6.66 11.86 -27.73
N LYS A 404 6.69 11.30 -28.94
CA LYS A 404 5.88 11.75 -30.07
C LYS A 404 4.39 11.65 -29.76
N GLN A 405 3.94 10.53 -29.20
CA GLN A 405 2.53 10.36 -28.80
C GLN A 405 2.09 11.39 -27.77
N LEU A 406 2.96 11.73 -26.80
CA LEU A 406 2.68 12.75 -25.80
C LEU A 406 2.61 14.15 -26.41
N LEU A 407 3.56 14.52 -27.26
CA LEU A 407 3.63 15.85 -27.88
C LEU A 407 2.51 16.08 -28.92
N GLU A 408 2.18 15.08 -29.72
CA GLU A 408 1.12 15.21 -30.76
C GLU A 408 -0.28 15.08 -30.16
N GLY A 409 -0.46 14.19 -29.18
CA GLY A 409 -1.77 13.92 -28.57
C GLY A 409 -2.15 14.92 -27.47
N PHE A 410 -1.17 15.46 -26.75
CA PHE A 410 -1.41 16.22 -25.52
C PHE A 410 -0.50 17.46 -25.37
N PRO A 411 -0.36 18.32 -26.41
CA PRO A 411 0.63 19.41 -26.44
C PRO A 411 0.45 20.45 -25.32
N GLU A 412 -0.80 20.68 -24.89
CA GLU A 412 -1.12 21.65 -23.83
C GLU A 412 -0.82 21.12 -22.42
N THR A 413 -0.53 19.83 -22.29
CA THR A 413 -0.30 19.26 -20.98
C THR A 413 1.02 19.72 -20.40
N PRO A 414 1.10 19.86 -19.08
CA PRO A 414 2.33 20.25 -18.41
C PRO A 414 3.53 19.35 -18.76
N PHE A 415 3.31 18.04 -18.95
CA PHE A 415 4.34 17.08 -19.37
C PHE A 415 4.83 17.29 -20.81
N ALA A 416 3.94 17.61 -21.74
CA ALA A 416 4.33 17.90 -23.12
C ALA A 416 5.13 19.20 -23.20
N ARG A 417 4.70 20.23 -22.46
CA ARG A 417 5.41 21.53 -22.37
C ARG A 417 6.81 21.38 -21.78
N LEU A 418 6.97 20.54 -20.75
CA LEU A 418 8.29 20.24 -20.16
C LEU A 418 9.26 19.64 -21.19
N ILE A 419 8.75 18.82 -22.12
CA ILE A 419 9.58 18.19 -23.15
C ILE A 419 9.87 19.14 -24.31
N SER A 420 8.90 19.98 -24.69
CA SER A 420 9.02 20.86 -25.85
C SER A 420 9.85 22.12 -25.58
N ASP A 421 9.84 22.64 -24.36
CA ASP A 421 10.62 23.83 -23.97
C ASP A 421 11.31 23.65 -22.61
N PRO A 422 12.42 22.87 -22.56
CA PRO A 422 13.16 22.65 -21.32
C PRO A 422 13.88 23.89 -20.77
N GLU A 423 14.06 24.95 -21.59
CA GLU A 423 14.82 26.16 -21.23
C GLU A 423 13.96 27.28 -20.64
N ASN A 424 12.68 27.42 -21.04
CA ASN A 424 11.72 28.31 -20.36
C ASN A 424 11.04 27.66 -19.15
N PHE A 425 11.18 26.34 -18.98
CA PHE A 425 10.85 25.68 -17.73
C PHE A 425 11.97 25.96 -16.73
N ASP A 426 11.72 26.82 -15.75
CA ASP A 426 12.75 27.34 -14.83
C ASP A 426 13.41 26.23 -14.00
N ASN A 427 14.46 25.63 -14.58
CA ASN A 427 15.34 24.61 -13.99
C ASN A 427 16.51 25.23 -13.20
N ALA A 428 16.51 26.55 -12.95
CA ALA A 428 17.72 27.30 -12.60
C ALA A 428 18.27 27.08 -11.17
N GLN A 429 17.68 26.19 -10.38
CA GLN A 429 18.32 25.61 -9.19
C GLN A 429 17.71 24.23 -9.03
N PHE A 430 18.49 23.20 -8.70
CA PHE A 430 17.96 21.86 -8.37
C PHE A 430 17.04 21.95 -7.15
N VAL A 431 15.79 22.37 -7.36
CA VAL A 431 14.73 22.33 -6.37
C VAL A 431 14.12 20.96 -6.52
N THR A 432 14.48 20.05 -5.62
CA THR A 432 13.82 18.75 -5.56
C THR A 432 12.31 18.95 -5.39
N PRO A 433 11.47 17.99 -5.80
CA PRO A 433 10.02 18.07 -5.57
C PRO A 433 9.67 18.46 -4.12
N GLU A 434 10.46 18.01 -3.14
CA GLU A 434 10.33 18.37 -1.72
C GLU A 434 10.59 19.84 -1.43
N ALA A 435 11.62 20.44 -2.05
CA ALA A 435 11.93 21.85 -1.86
C ALA A 435 10.87 22.76 -2.50
N LEU A 436 10.32 22.36 -3.65
CA LEU A 436 9.24 23.09 -4.31
C LEU A 436 7.93 22.90 -3.54
N TYR A 437 7.65 21.71 -3.01
CA TYR A 437 6.54 21.48 -2.09
C TYR A 437 6.65 22.37 -0.84
N ALA A 438 7.82 22.46 -0.22
CA ALA A 438 8.03 23.33 0.93
C ALA A 438 7.79 24.82 0.58
N LYS A 439 8.21 25.26 -0.61
CA LYS A 439 7.93 26.61 -1.12
C LYS A 439 6.43 26.84 -1.32
N THR A 440 5.74 25.93 -2.01
CA THR A 440 4.29 26.02 -2.28
C THR A 440 3.50 25.97 -0.97
N LEU A 441 3.89 25.12 -0.02
CA LEU A 441 3.27 25.05 1.29
C LEU A 441 3.46 26.36 2.07
N LYS A 442 4.61 27.01 1.98
CA LYS A 442 4.86 28.31 2.60
C LYS A 442 3.97 29.41 2.02
N LEU A 443 3.80 29.44 0.68
CA LEU A 443 2.84 30.35 0.04
C LEU A 443 1.42 30.08 0.54
N TYR A 444 1.04 28.81 0.72
CA TYR A 444 -0.30 28.43 1.21
C TYR A 444 -0.51 28.90 2.65
N GLN A 445 0.50 28.72 3.51
CA GLN A 445 0.49 29.21 4.90
C GLN A 445 0.41 30.74 4.97
N ASN A 446 1.04 31.45 4.03
CA ASN A 446 0.96 32.90 3.90
C ASN A 446 -0.36 33.39 3.28
N GLN A 447 -1.27 32.48 2.87
CA GLN A 447 -2.52 32.79 2.17
C GLN A 447 -2.33 33.40 0.77
N GLU A 448 -1.15 33.21 0.16
CA GLU A 448 -0.84 33.71 -1.18
C GLU A 448 -1.38 32.73 -2.25
N PHE A 449 -2.70 32.48 -2.26
CA PHE A 449 -3.31 31.35 -2.96
C PHE A 449 -3.17 31.38 -4.49
N THR A 450 -3.13 32.57 -5.11
CA THR A 450 -2.91 32.71 -6.56
C THR A 450 -1.49 32.27 -6.96
N GLN A 451 -0.49 32.67 -6.18
CA GLN A 451 0.89 32.20 -6.35
C GLN A 451 1.03 30.71 -6.01
N CYS A 452 0.26 30.22 -5.02
CA CYS A 452 0.20 28.78 -4.72
C CYS A 452 -0.29 27.99 -5.92
N LEU A 453 -1.33 28.47 -6.60
CA LEU A 453 -1.91 27.78 -7.76
C LEU A 453 -0.89 27.69 -8.91
N ALA A 454 -0.17 28.78 -9.20
CA ALA A 454 0.90 28.74 -10.19
C ALA A 454 2.07 27.81 -9.76
N SER A 455 2.46 27.85 -8.49
CA SER A 455 3.56 27.03 -7.96
C SER A 455 3.18 25.53 -7.91
N ILE A 456 1.94 25.19 -7.55
CA ILE A 456 1.48 23.80 -7.44
C ILE A 456 1.38 23.13 -8.82
N GLU A 457 1.06 23.88 -9.89
CA GLU A 457 1.03 23.34 -11.26
C GLU A 457 2.40 22.82 -11.69
N SER A 458 3.47 23.59 -11.46
CA SER A 458 4.84 23.15 -11.73
C SER A 458 5.25 21.95 -10.86
N LEU A 459 4.80 21.92 -9.61
CA LEU A 459 5.10 20.84 -8.68
C LEU A 459 4.41 19.54 -9.07
N LEU A 460 3.17 19.56 -9.56
CA LEU A 460 2.47 18.35 -10.01
C LEU A 460 3.26 17.59 -11.07
N ILE A 461 3.95 18.31 -11.95
CA ILE A 461 4.79 17.72 -13.01
C ILE A 461 6.00 17.02 -12.40
N LEU A 462 6.73 17.73 -11.53
CA LEU A 462 7.95 17.24 -10.91
C LEU A 462 7.67 16.12 -9.89
N ALA A 463 6.52 16.20 -9.23
CA ALA A 463 6.06 15.24 -8.26
C ALA A 463 5.48 13.97 -8.90
N SER A 464 5.14 13.98 -10.19
CA SER A 464 4.45 12.86 -10.83
C SER A 464 5.23 11.55 -10.70
N GLY A 465 4.52 10.50 -10.29
CA GLY A 465 5.02 9.18 -9.96
C GLY A 465 5.91 9.10 -8.72
N SER A 466 6.21 10.22 -8.07
CA SER A 466 7.05 10.26 -6.87
C SER A 466 6.22 10.12 -5.59
N ARG A 467 6.90 9.84 -4.47
CA ARG A 467 6.25 9.75 -3.15
C ARG A 467 5.60 11.05 -2.67
N ILE A 468 5.88 12.19 -3.31
CA ILE A 468 5.29 13.48 -2.96
C ILE A 468 4.04 13.81 -3.80
N GLU A 469 3.72 13.00 -4.81
CA GLU A 469 2.54 13.21 -5.65
C GLU A 469 1.25 13.26 -4.83
N PRO A 470 0.97 12.31 -3.91
CA PRO A 470 -0.27 12.34 -3.12
C PRO A 470 -0.35 13.59 -2.24
N LYS A 471 0.78 14.03 -1.66
CA LYS A 471 0.86 15.26 -0.86
C LYS A 471 0.59 16.49 -1.70
N THR A 472 1.14 16.53 -2.90
CA THR A 472 0.95 17.63 -3.84
C THR A 472 -0.50 17.72 -4.28
N ALA A 473 -1.13 16.58 -4.57
CA ALA A 473 -2.54 16.50 -4.94
C ALA A 473 -3.46 16.96 -3.80
N LEU A 474 -3.21 16.51 -2.56
CA LEU A 474 -3.96 16.96 -1.39
C LEU A 474 -3.80 18.48 -1.14
N LEU A 475 -2.59 19.02 -1.25
CA LEU A 475 -2.34 20.45 -1.13
C LEU A 475 -3.09 21.24 -2.24
N LYS A 476 -3.10 20.73 -3.48
CA LYS A 476 -3.88 21.30 -4.58
C LYS A 476 -5.37 21.35 -4.24
N ALA A 477 -5.94 20.26 -3.70
CA ALA A 477 -7.34 20.23 -3.30
C ALA A 477 -7.67 21.32 -2.27
N HIS A 478 -6.80 21.54 -1.29
CA HIS A 478 -6.95 22.63 -0.33
C HIS A 478 -6.82 24.03 -0.95
N ILE A 479 -5.89 24.23 -1.89
CA ILE A 479 -5.76 25.50 -2.64
C ILE A 479 -7.04 25.78 -3.44
N ILE A 480 -7.56 24.77 -4.15
CA ILE A 480 -8.82 24.86 -4.89
C ILE A 480 -9.97 25.22 -3.95
N GLY A 481 -10.09 24.56 -2.79
CA GLY A 481 -11.14 24.90 -1.83
C GLY A 481 -11.05 26.33 -1.29
N ARG A 482 -9.84 26.86 -1.13
CA ARG A 482 -9.63 28.26 -0.72
C ARG A 482 -10.01 29.27 -1.80
N LEU A 483 -9.81 28.94 -3.08
CA LEU A 483 -10.07 29.85 -4.20
C LEU A 483 -11.51 29.73 -4.73
N GLN A 484 -12.04 28.51 -4.85
CA GLN A 484 -13.27 28.19 -5.58
C GLN A 484 -14.43 27.75 -4.66
N GLY A 485 -14.17 27.53 -3.37
CA GLY A 485 -15.20 27.21 -2.38
C GLY A 485 -15.42 25.71 -2.14
N VAL A 486 -16.41 25.39 -1.31
CA VAL A 486 -16.60 24.03 -0.76
C VAL A 486 -16.95 22.98 -1.80
N GLU A 487 -17.79 23.31 -2.80
CA GLU A 487 -18.17 22.34 -3.82
C GLU A 487 -16.96 21.89 -4.66
N ALA A 488 -16.15 22.84 -5.13
CA ALA A 488 -14.90 22.54 -5.83
C ALA A 488 -13.90 21.81 -4.91
N TRP A 489 -13.88 22.13 -3.62
CA TRP A 489 -13.04 21.44 -2.65
C TRP A 489 -13.41 19.96 -2.52
N LYS A 490 -14.72 19.64 -2.40
CA LYS A 490 -15.22 18.27 -2.31
C LYS A 490 -14.81 17.47 -3.54
N ASN A 491 -15.09 17.99 -4.73
CA ASN A 491 -14.72 17.32 -5.99
C ASN A 491 -13.21 17.04 -6.06
N ALA A 492 -12.37 18.00 -5.65
CA ALA A 492 -10.92 17.82 -5.63
C ALA A 492 -10.45 16.81 -4.56
N LEU A 493 -11.08 16.78 -3.38
CA LEU A 493 -10.78 15.80 -2.35
C LEU A 493 -11.24 14.39 -2.73
N GLU A 494 -12.37 14.26 -3.43
CA GLU A 494 -12.87 12.98 -3.95
C GLU A 494 -11.89 12.39 -4.96
N GLU A 495 -11.36 13.24 -5.85
CA GLU A 495 -10.30 12.84 -6.77
C GLU A 495 -9.05 12.35 -6.04
N VAL A 496 -8.61 13.05 -4.98
CA VAL A 496 -7.46 12.63 -4.16
C VAL A 496 -7.74 11.31 -3.43
N ALA A 497 -8.91 11.18 -2.81
CA ALA A 497 -9.31 9.98 -2.08
C ALA A 497 -9.42 8.77 -3.00
N ALA A 498 -9.93 8.94 -4.22
CA ALA A 498 -10.02 7.89 -5.22
C ALA A 498 -8.64 7.51 -5.78
N ASN A 499 -7.82 8.52 -6.11
CA ASN A 499 -6.53 8.30 -6.75
C ASN A 499 -5.48 7.73 -5.78
N TYR A 500 -5.57 8.07 -4.50
CA TYR A 500 -4.56 7.76 -3.48
C TYR A 500 -5.13 7.04 -2.25
N SER A 501 -6.20 6.27 -2.40
CA SER A 501 -6.89 5.55 -1.31
C SER A 501 -6.00 4.70 -0.40
N ALA A 502 -4.83 4.30 -0.92
CA ALA A 502 -3.84 3.45 -0.28
C ALA A 502 -2.88 4.16 0.69
N VAL A 503 -2.74 5.48 0.57
CA VAL A 503 -1.72 6.26 1.28
C VAL A 503 -2.37 7.25 2.25
N GLU A 504 -1.59 7.74 3.20
CA GLU A 504 -2.06 8.59 4.29
C GLU A 504 -2.81 9.82 3.77
N GLU A 505 -2.38 10.39 2.66
CA GLU A 505 -3.00 11.57 2.04
C GLU A 505 -4.39 11.30 1.47
N GLY A 506 -4.61 10.12 0.85
CA GLY A 506 -5.95 9.75 0.37
C GLY A 506 -6.91 9.41 1.51
N LEU A 507 -6.40 8.78 2.58
CA LEU A 507 -7.17 8.55 3.80
C LEU A 507 -7.58 9.88 4.45
N LYS A 508 -6.66 10.83 4.57
CA LYS A 508 -6.97 12.19 5.05
C LYS A 508 -7.97 12.91 4.16
N ALA A 509 -7.86 12.77 2.83
CA ALA A 509 -8.83 13.37 1.92
C ALA A 509 -10.24 12.83 2.20
N LYS A 510 -10.36 11.51 2.42
CA LYS A 510 -11.62 10.88 2.80
C LYS A 510 -12.14 11.35 4.16
N GLU A 511 -11.28 11.43 5.17
CA GLU A 511 -11.64 11.95 6.51
C GLU A 511 -12.18 13.39 6.40
N VAL A 512 -11.52 14.26 5.63
CA VAL A 512 -11.96 15.64 5.43
C VAL A 512 -13.30 15.72 4.69
N LEU A 513 -13.53 14.84 3.70
CA LEU A 513 -14.83 14.76 3.02
C LEU A 513 -15.95 14.37 4.00
N GLU A 514 -15.72 13.34 4.81
CA GLU A 514 -16.67 12.90 5.83
C GLU A 514 -16.95 14.02 6.85
N GLU A 515 -15.94 14.78 7.25
CA GLU A 515 -16.13 15.98 8.09
C GLU A 515 -17.00 17.03 7.39
N ILE A 516 -16.75 17.35 6.13
CA ILE A 516 -17.55 18.34 5.38
C ILE A 516 -19.02 17.90 5.32
N GLU A 517 -19.28 16.62 5.04
CA GLU A 517 -20.64 16.07 4.93
C GLU A 517 -21.36 15.98 6.27
N THR A 518 -20.67 15.54 7.32
CA THR A 518 -21.24 15.45 8.69
C THR A 518 -21.65 16.82 9.22
N PHE A 519 -20.97 17.89 8.82
CA PHE A 519 -21.32 19.26 9.14
C PHE A 519 -22.21 19.95 8.09
N ASP A 520 -22.94 19.18 7.28
CA ASP A 520 -23.92 19.66 6.28
C ASP A 520 -23.29 20.72 5.35
N ASP A 521 -22.19 20.35 4.71
CA ASP A 521 -21.31 21.20 3.89
C ASP A 521 -20.82 22.43 4.68
N LEU A 522 -20.41 22.20 5.93
CA LEU A 522 -19.94 23.21 6.88
C LEU A 522 -20.97 24.35 7.08
N LYS A 523 -22.26 24.02 7.21
CA LYS A 523 -23.27 25.02 7.57
C LYS A 523 -23.03 25.54 8.98
N GLU A 524 -23.14 26.86 9.13
CA GLU A 524 -23.02 27.51 10.43
C GLU A 524 -24.15 27.03 11.36
N THR A 525 -23.78 26.44 12.49
CA THR A 525 -24.70 25.97 13.54
C THR A 525 -24.40 26.69 14.85
N GLY A 526 -25.45 27.04 15.60
CA GLY A 526 -25.33 27.70 16.91
C GLY A 526 -25.84 29.14 16.96
N VAL A 527 -25.55 29.81 18.07
CA VAL A 527 -26.06 31.17 18.35
C VAL A 527 -25.30 32.19 17.49
N VAL A 528 -26.03 32.94 16.67
CA VAL A 528 -25.46 34.03 15.87
C VAL A 528 -25.25 35.26 16.74
N TYR A 529 -23.99 35.57 17.04
CA TYR A 529 -23.63 36.79 17.76
C TYR A 529 -23.69 38.01 16.82
N LYS A 530 -24.14 39.15 17.35
CA LYS A 530 -24.04 40.45 16.67
C LYS A 530 -22.58 40.89 16.59
N ASN A 531 -21.93 40.48 15.52
CA ASN A 531 -20.56 40.83 15.17
C ASN A 531 -20.54 41.05 13.66
N TYR A 532 -20.28 42.28 13.24
CA TYR A 532 -20.35 42.66 11.84
C TYR A 532 -18.96 42.82 11.24
N LYS A 533 -18.91 42.67 9.92
CA LYS A 533 -17.75 42.84 9.07
C LYS A 533 -18.10 43.91 8.05
N TRP A 534 -17.20 44.86 7.85
CA TRP A 534 -17.32 45.83 6.76
C TRP A 534 -16.31 45.46 5.69
N ILE A 535 -16.82 45.09 4.52
CA ILE A 535 -16.05 44.47 3.45
C ILE A 535 -15.91 45.45 2.29
N PHE A 536 -14.68 45.60 1.79
CA PHE A 536 -14.34 46.43 0.64
C PHE A 536 -13.69 45.53 -0.43
N PRO A 537 -14.42 45.18 -1.51
CA PRO A 537 -13.92 44.30 -2.55
C PRO A 537 -13.02 45.02 -3.54
N PHE A 538 -11.89 44.41 -3.92
CA PHE A 538 -10.97 44.88 -4.96
C PHE A 538 -10.70 43.77 -5.95
N GLY A 539 -10.43 44.12 -7.21
CA GLY A 539 -9.91 43.15 -8.18
C GLY A 539 -8.53 42.63 -7.75
N SER A 540 -8.22 41.37 -8.04
CA SER A 540 -6.91 40.76 -7.73
C SER A 540 -5.75 41.41 -8.51
N ASP A 541 -6.05 42.10 -9.61
CA ASP A 541 -5.13 42.94 -10.37
C ASP A 541 -4.87 44.32 -9.71
N GLU A 542 -5.71 44.74 -8.77
CA GLU A 542 -5.62 46.02 -8.06
C GLU A 542 -4.78 45.95 -6.76
N ASN A 543 -3.78 45.07 -6.69
CA ASN A 543 -3.01 44.81 -5.46
C ASN A 543 -2.39 46.07 -4.82
N GLU A 544 -1.80 46.97 -5.61
CA GLU A 544 -1.25 48.22 -5.06
C GLU A 544 -2.32 49.12 -4.46
N ARG A 545 -3.50 49.17 -5.10
CA ARG A 545 -4.64 49.96 -4.65
C ARG A 545 -5.25 49.38 -3.38
N SER A 546 -5.43 48.07 -3.30
CA SER A 546 -5.98 47.39 -2.11
C SER A 546 -5.05 47.54 -0.90
N LEU A 547 -3.73 47.44 -1.09
CA LEU A 547 -2.72 47.66 -0.05
C LEU A 547 -2.70 49.13 0.43
N ALA A 548 -2.74 50.09 -0.50
CA ALA A 548 -2.80 51.50 -0.15
C ALA A 548 -4.09 51.84 0.61
N PHE A 549 -5.23 51.29 0.17
CA PHE A 549 -6.52 51.43 0.83
C PHE A 549 -6.49 50.84 2.24
N PHE A 550 -5.94 49.63 2.40
CA PHE A 550 -5.76 48.96 3.69
C PHE A 550 -4.96 49.82 4.67
N GLU A 551 -3.79 50.34 4.27
CA GLU A 551 -2.94 51.16 5.13
C GLU A 551 -3.61 52.48 5.52
N ASN A 552 -4.30 53.12 4.58
CA ASN A 552 -5.03 54.36 4.83
C ASN A 552 -6.24 54.13 5.76
N LEU A 553 -6.98 53.05 5.55
CA LEU A 553 -8.13 52.67 6.38
C LEU A 553 -7.66 52.34 7.79
N LYS A 554 -6.59 51.54 7.94
CA LYS A 554 -5.98 51.21 9.23
C LYS A 554 -5.55 52.46 10.00
N LYS A 555 -4.92 53.43 9.33
CA LYS A 555 -4.56 54.73 9.93
C LYS A 555 -5.80 55.53 10.32
N ALA A 556 -6.82 55.60 9.46
CA ALA A 556 -8.06 56.31 9.77
C ALA A 556 -8.76 55.71 11.00
N LEU A 557 -8.81 54.38 11.10
CA LEU A 557 -9.44 53.67 12.21
C LEU A 557 -8.65 53.79 13.53
N SER A 558 -7.33 53.92 13.50
CA SER A 558 -6.54 54.17 14.72
C SER A 558 -6.91 55.46 15.47
N THR A 559 -7.58 56.40 14.78
CA THR A 559 -8.04 57.67 15.38
C THR A 559 -9.44 57.60 15.98
N THR A 560 -10.17 56.51 15.76
CA THR A 560 -11.50 56.32 16.35
C THR A 560 -11.38 55.72 17.76
N LYS A 561 -12.39 55.96 18.61
CA LYS A 561 -12.43 55.38 19.96
C LYS A 561 -12.83 53.90 19.97
N GLN A 562 -13.05 53.30 18.80
CA GLN A 562 -13.57 51.95 18.67
C GLN A 562 -12.42 50.94 18.49
N ASN A 563 -12.55 49.76 19.09
CA ASN A 563 -11.56 48.68 18.98
C ASN A 563 -11.76 47.90 17.67
N TRP A 564 -11.59 48.57 16.54
CA TRP A 564 -11.65 47.96 15.21
C TRP A 564 -10.26 47.57 14.71
N SER A 565 -10.21 46.47 13.97
CA SER A 565 -9.01 46.04 13.23
C SER A 565 -9.33 45.88 11.75
N VAL A 566 -8.29 45.90 10.91
CA VAL A 566 -8.42 45.72 9.46
C VAL A 566 -7.56 44.54 9.04
N SER A 567 -8.06 43.73 8.13
CA SER A 567 -7.33 42.66 7.45
C SER A 567 -7.42 42.81 5.92
N ILE A 568 -6.53 42.11 5.23
CA ILE A 568 -6.67 41.80 3.81
C ILE A 568 -6.94 40.31 3.72
N ASP A 569 -8.08 39.96 3.14
CA ASP A 569 -8.58 38.60 3.03
C ASP A 569 -8.62 38.24 1.53
N PRO A 570 -7.75 37.34 1.04
CA PRO A 570 -7.84 36.79 -0.30
C PRO A 570 -9.18 36.06 -0.47
N PHE A 571 -10.00 36.47 -1.43
CA PHE A 571 -11.35 35.93 -1.58
C PHE A 571 -11.40 34.82 -2.62
N ASP A 572 -11.06 35.10 -3.88
CA ASP A 572 -10.97 34.11 -4.96
C ASP A 572 -9.80 34.48 -5.90
N ASP A 573 -9.75 33.88 -7.10
CA ASP A 573 -8.76 34.19 -8.12
C ASP A 573 -8.92 35.59 -8.72
N THR A 574 -10.08 36.22 -8.55
CA THR A 574 -10.45 37.50 -9.16
C THR A 574 -10.61 38.66 -8.18
N HIS A 575 -10.83 38.40 -6.88
CA HIS A 575 -11.05 39.43 -5.87
C HIS A 575 -10.25 39.21 -4.58
N THR A 576 -9.86 40.33 -3.97
CA THR A 576 -9.30 40.41 -2.62
C THR A 576 -10.10 41.43 -1.82
N PHE A 577 -10.39 41.13 -0.55
CA PHE A 577 -11.20 41.99 0.30
C PHE A 577 -10.36 42.69 1.36
N VAL A 578 -10.58 43.98 1.56
CA VAL A 578 -10.14 44.69 2.76
C VAL A 578 -11.30 44.66 3.75
N VAL A 579 -11.08 44.13 4.96
CA VAL A 579 -12.17 43.86 5.90
C VAL A 579 -11.94 44.51 7.25
N VAL A 580 -12.92 45.27 7.72
CA VAL A 580 -12.95 45.80 9.09
C VAL A 580 -13.62 44.79 10.02
N HIS A 581 -13.04 44.61 11.19
CA HIS A 581 -13.51 43.71 12.24
C HIS A 581 -13.78 44.46 13.54
N GLY A 582 -14.52 43.83 14.45
CA GLY A 582 -14.76 44.34 15.81
C GLY A 582 -16.03 45.17 15.96
N ILE A 583 -16.86 45.25 14.92
CA ILE A 583 -18.12 45.99 14.90
C ILE A 583 -19.18 45.18 15.65
N ARG A 584 -19.75 45.72 16.72
CA ARG A 584 -20.75 45.02 17.55
C ARG A 584 -22.17 45.50 17.27
N ASP A 585 -22.30 46.73 16.77
CA ASP A 585 -23.57 47.32 16.35
C ASP A 585 -23.45 47.86 14.93
N LEU A 586 -24.50 47.67 14.12
CA LEU A 586 -24.58 48.23 12.78
C LEU A 586 -24.58 49.76 12.80
N GLU A 587 -25.07 50.39 13.87
CA GLU A 587 -24.99 51.86 14.00
C GLU A 587 -23.56 52.36 14.16
N GLU A 588 -22.63 51.54 14.67
CA GLU A 588 -21.23 51.93 14.79
C GLU A 588 -20.59 52.17 13.42
N THR A 589 -20.99 51.44 12.37
CA THR A 589 -20.49 51.69 11.00
C THR A 589 -21.00 53.04 10.47
N ARG A 590 -22.25 53.41 10.78
CA ARG A 590 -22.82 54.72 10.45
C ARG A 590 -22.10 55.87 11.15
N ASN A 591 -21.78 55.71 12.43
CA ASN A 591 -20.97 56.70 13.15
C ASN A 591 -19.53 56.76 12.61
N GLY A 592 -18.98 55.63 12.15
CA GLY A 592 -17.72 55.60 11.41
C GLY A 592 -17.74 56.42 10.12
N MET A 593 -18.89 56.44 9.42
CA MET A 593 -19.13 57.28 8.24
C MET A 593 -19.21 58.78 8.56
N GLU A 594 -19.22 59.22 9.83
CA GLU A 594 -19.10 60.65 10.14
C GLU A 594 -17.64 61.12 10.11
N ASN A 595 -16.68 60.19 10.18
CA ASN A 595 -15.26 60.51 10.06
C ASN A 595 -14.92 60.85 8.60
N GLN A 596 -14.50 62.10 8.38
CA GLN A 596 -14.20 62.63 7.05
C GLN A 596 -13.12 61.83 6.28
N ARG A 597 -12.17 61.21 6.99
CA ARG A 597 -11.13 60.35 6.38
C ARG A 597 -11.69 59.02 5.91
N ILE A 598 -12.57 58.40 6.70
CA ILE A 598 -13.23 57.14 6.35
C ILE A 598 -14.19 57.37 5.18
N MET A 599 -14.94 58.49 5.19
CA MET A 599 -15.82 58.87 4.07
C MET A 599 -15.10 59.08 2.74
N ALA A 600 -13.88 59.62 2.77
CA ALA A 600 -13.07 59.74 1.55
C ALA A 600 -12.76 58.36 0.98
N LEU A 601 -12.33 57.42 1.84
CA LEU A 601 -12.03 56.04 1.45
C LEU A 601 -13.28 55.30 0.92
N ILE A 602 -14.44 55.41 1.58
CA ILE A 602 -15.68 54.77 1.10
C ILE A 602 -16.03 55.21 -0.32
N LYS A 603 -15.82 56.49 -0.66
CA LYS A 603 -16.07 57.00 -2.01
C LYS A 603 -15.16 56.38 -3.06
N GLU A 604 -13.97 55.93 -2.68
CA GLU A 604 -13.02 55.22 -3.54
C GLU A 604 -13.43 53.77 -3.80
N ASN A 605 -14.28 53.17 -2.96
CA ASN A 605 -14.80 51.80 -3.14
C ASN A 605 -16.30 51.72 -2.79
N LYS A 606 -17.13 52.01 -3.80
CA LYS A 606 -18.60 52.06 -3.68
C LYS A 606 -19.28 50.69 -3.63
N GLU A 607 -18.52 49.62 -3.86
CA GLU A 607 -19.01 48.24 -3.79
C GLU A 607 -18.88 47.64 -2.38
N ASN A 608 -18.50 48.46 -1.41
CA ASN A 608 -18.44 48.02 -0.02
C ASN A 608 -19.82 47.58 0.52
N PHE A 609 -19.81 46.67 1.49
CA PHE A 609 -21.02 46.19 2.16
C PHE A 609 -20.73 45.74 3.57
N VAL A 610 -21.78 45.62 4.38
CA VAL A 610 -21.69 45.12 5.77
C VAL A 610 -22.43 43.79 5.88
N ALA A 611 -21.78 42.80 6.48
CA ALA A 611 -22.36 41.48 6.73
C ALA A 611 -22.12 41.04 8.17
N LEU A 612 -22.98 40.20 8.73
CA LEU A 612 -22.66 39.50 9.97
C LEU A 612 -21.44 38.60 9.76
N ALA A 613 -20.64 38.38 10.81
CA ALA A 613 -19.47 37.52 10.75
C ALA A 613 -19.83 36.08 10.32
N SER A 614 -21.00 35.57 10.71
CA SER A 614 -21.54 34.29 10.24
C SER A 614 -21.84 34.31 8.73
N GLN A 615 -22.48 35.37 8.24
CA GLN A 615 -22.74 35.56 6.81
C GLN A 615 -21.46 35.70 6.02
N TYR A 616 -20.48 36.45 6.52
CA TYR A 616 -19.17 36.63 5.90
C TYR A 616 -18.42 35.31 5.73
N ARG A 617 -18.47 34.41 6.72
CA ARG A 617 -17.90 33.06 6.58
C ARG A 617 -18.62 32.25 5.51
N THR A 618 -19.95 32.32 5.43
CA THR A 618 -20.72 31.69 4.35
C THR A 618 -20.31 32.23 2.98
N LEU A 619 -20.06 33.54 2.86
CA LEU A 619 -19.57 34.15 1.62
C LEU A 619 -18.19 33.63 1.24
N ILE A 620 -17.24 33.57 2.18
CA ILE A 620 -15.90 33.01 1.94
C ILE A 620 -15.99 31.54 1.55
N LYS A 621 -16.90 30.79 2.17
CA LYS A 621 -17.10 29.35 1.94
C LYS A 621 -17.64 29.05 0.55
N ASN A 622 -18.64 29.82 0.11
CA ASN A 622 -19.41 29.56 -1.11
C ASN A 622 -19.00 30.42 -2.30
N LYS A 623 -18.08 31.38 -2.10
CA LYS A 623 -17.57 32.29 -3.13
C LYS A 623 -18.65 33.09 -3.87
N ASN A 624 -19.74 33.45 -3.20
CA ASN A 624 -20.95 34.01 -3.83
C ASN A 624 -21.32 35.44 -3.38
N TRP A 625 -20.32 36.28 -3.10
CA TRP A 625 -20.53 37.62 -2.51
C TRP A 625 -21.39 38.57 -3.35
N LYS A 626 -21.38 38.45 -4.69
CA LYS A 626 -22.22 39.28 -5.58
C LYS A 626 -23.71 39.03 -5.37
N ASN A 627 -24.12 37.79 -5.08
CA ASN A 627 -25.52 37.47 -4.82
C ASN A 627 -26.04 38.10 -3.52
N PHE A 628 -25.14 38.36 -2.55
CA PHE A 628 -25.47 39.00 -1.28
C PHE A 628 -25.58 40.52 -1.40
N GLN A 629 -24.88 41.14 -2.36
CA GLN A 629 -24.90 42.59 -2.59
C GLN A 629 -26.26 43.09 -3.12
N ASP A 630 -27.03 42.25 -3.81
CA ASP A 630 -28.34 42.61 -4.37
C ASP A 630 -29.46 42.60 -3.31
N GLU A 631 -29.24 41.94 -2.17
CA GLU A 631 -30.14 41.95 -1.02
C GLU A 631 -29.87 43.16 -0.07
N ARG A 632 -30.25 44.37 -0.51
CA ARG A 632 -30.47 45.59 0.31
C ARG A 632 -29.39 46.02 1.35
N ASN A 633 -28.11 45.70 1.16
CA ASN A 633 -27.02 46.06 2.11
C ASN A 633 -25.91 46.97 1.53
N ARG A 634 -26.21 47.81 0.53
CA ARG A 634 -25.26 48.83 0.02
C ARG A 634 -25.24 50.05 0.96
N TYR A 635 -24.04 50.50 1.36
CA TYR A 635 -23.83 51.63 2.27
C TYR A 635 -22.92 52.70 1.67
#